data_AF-A0A1Y3SCC3-F1
#
_entry.id   AF-A0A1Y3SCC3-F1
#
_cell.length_a   1.000
_cell.length_b   1.000
_cell.length_c   1.000
_cell.angle_alpha   90.00
_cell.angle_beta   90.00
_cell.angle_gamma   90.00
#
_symmetry.space_group_name_H-M   'P 1'
#
loop_
_entity.id
_entity.type
_entity.pdbx_description
1 polymer ?
#
loop_
_entity_poly.entity_id
_entity_poly.type
_entity_poly.pdbx_seq_one_letter_code
_entity_poly.pdbx_strand_id
1 'polypeptide(L)'
;MTKSSTKNNELFTSMPVGKAVAKLAIPTVVSQIIVILYSLADTFFIGQIGDPNQLAALSITFPIYTLLTAVANLFGIGANSVIARSLGQNDEMTAKKASSFSFWGSLAVTLVLSILLAVFMTPVLTFFGADEYTFGFTRDYLFWVFVIGGLPTVAGLTLGHLVRSVGKTKEAGFGLALGGILNIILDPVFIFVFHMNVAGAAVATMLSNTISMVYFFFVLARMRKSTVLTLAPKYFSLEKKVAWGTLSVGFPAALSVLLVSVSISVLNGLLLRHKGGNTLSAAYGVTSKCGTIALHISIGIAQGVMPLIGYSYGAKDHKRVHAVCRLSFIILLIFSVIFLAIVQFIPGTIVRMFTPDAATIEVGSTFMRCWSWCVIGMSLFNMYNSIFQAVGKWETSLLLAVLRLGVIFTVLSFTLDALFGVTGLMWVQAITDTVSCLIAVALYNRFKKAMLKEIRTEPEAAPIPATHNRVITISREFGSGGRTIGKEVAAKLGIPCYDSDLIEKIAAESGLAKEYIEKNGEYASSDRLFDNAMAGREQDGQSAADKMWLAQKKVITDLAQQESCVIVGRCADYILRDVADCLTVFVHASDEQRAERIVTVYGQREESPAQRLHDKDKKRRAYYELYTGTQWGQADNYELCLDSGRIGLDRCVDMIAQLYQSA
;
A
#
# COMPACT_ATOMS: atom_id res chain seq x y z
N MET A 1 1.64 10.26 -27.33
CA MET A 1 1.84 9.80 -25.94
C MET A 1 0.77 8.75 -25.60
N THR A 2 1.18 7.55 -25.19
CA THR A 2 0.34 6.34 -25.25
C THR A 2 -0.54 6.13 -24.02
N LYS A 3 -1.86 6.03 -24.25
CA LYS A 3 -3.05 5.64 -23.44
C LYS A 3 -2.91 4.64 -22.26
N SER A 4 -1.71 4.22 -21.83
CA SER A 4 -1.50 3.14 -20.85
C SER A 4 -0.93 3.59 -19.50
N SER A 5 -0.33 4.80 -19.35
CA SER A 5 0.07 5.28 -18.01
C SER A 5 -1.14 5.68 -17.16
N THR A 6 -2.25 6.07 -17.80
CA THR A 6 -3.52 6.44 -17.19
C THR A 6 -4.19 5.30 -16.39
N LYS A 7 -4.17 4.05 -16.88
CA LYS A 7 -4.80 2.91 -16.20
C LYS A 7 -4.11 2.46 -14.90
N ASN A 8 -2.80 2.68 -14.79
CA ASN A 8 -2.06 2.31 -13.57
C ASN A 8 -2.24 3.35 -12.47
N ASN A 9 -2.39 4.62 -12.83
CA ASN A 9 -2.62 5.67 -11.85
C ASN A 9 -4.01 5.55 -11.20
N GLU A 10 -5.03 5.13 -11.96
CA GLU A 10 -6.39 4.87 -11.43
C GLU A 10 -6.41 3.86 -10.26
N LEU A 11 -5.60 2.80 -10.32
CA LEU A 11 -5.53 1.80 -9.24
C LEU A 11 -5.14 2.44 -7.91
N PHE A 12 -4.17 3.36 -7.96
CA PHE A 12 -3.58 3.98 -6.78
C PHE A 12 -4.34 5.23 -6.33
N THR A 13 -5.04 5.93 -7.22
CA THR A 13 -5.68 7.22 -6.96
C THR A 13 -7.20 7.13 -6.80
N SER A 14 -7.93 6.71 -7.84
CA SER A 14 -9.39 6.84 -7.91
C SER A 14 -10.14 5.54 -7.62
N MET A 15 -9.51 4.37 -7.79
CA MET A 15 -10.19 3.09 -7.60
C MET A 15 -10.72 2.96 -6.16
N PRO A 16 -11.96 2.48 -5.95
CA PRO A 16 -12.48 2.25 -4.61
C PRO A 16 -11.57 1.31 -3.81
N VAL A 17 -11.32 1.66 -2.54
CA VAL A 17 -10.36 0.95 -1.68
C VAL A 17 -10.58 -0.56 -1.67
N GLY A 18 -11.84 -1.02 -1.55
CA GLY A 18 -12.15 -2.45 -1.59
C GLY A 18 -11.74 -3.15 -2.88
N LYS A 19 -12.00 -2.52 -4.03
CA LYS A 19 -11.60 -3.05 -5.34
C LYS A 19 -10.09 -3.02 -5.52
N ALA A 20 -9.43 -1.95 -5.06
CA ALA A 20 -7.96 -1.82 -5.13
C ALA A 20 -7.26 -2.88 -4.27
N VAL A 21 -7.70 -3.06 -3.02
CA VAL A 21 -7.20 -4.10 -2.11
C VAL A 21 -7.40 -5.48 -2.70
N ALA A 22 -8.59 -5.81 -3.19
CA ALA A 22 -8.85 -7.12 -3.79
C ALA A 22 -7.97 -7.38 -5.04
N LYS A 23 -7.86 -6.40 -5.93
CA LYS A 23 -7.05 -6.49 -7.16
C LYS A 23 -5.56 -6.68 -6.87
N LEU A 24 -5.09 -6.18 -5.74
CA LEU A 24 -3.68 -6.28 -5.33
C LEU A 24 -3.39 -7.52 -4.46
N ALA A 25 -4.22 -7.79 -3.46
CA ALA A 25 -4.03 -8.85 -2.49
C ALA A 25 -4.31 -10.24 -3.08
N ILE A 26 -5.40 -10.44 -3.83
CA ILE A 26 -5.79 -11.78 -4.30
C ILE A 26 -4.69 -12.45 -5.14
N PRO A 27 -4.13 -11.81 -6.19
CA PRO A 27 -3.06 -12.45 -6.97
C PRO A 27 -1.81 -12.74 -6.13
N THR A 28 -1.52 -11.88 -5.14
CA THR A 28 -0.39 -12.06 -4.25
C THR A 28 -0.60 -13.25 -3.31
N VAL A 29 -1.79 -13.38 -2.70
CA VAL A 29 -2.16 -14.55 -1.89
C VAL A 29 -2.09 -15.83 -2.69
N VAL A 30 -2.66 -15.86 -3.91
CA VAL A 30 -2.59 -17.04 -4.80
C VAL A 30 -1.13 -17.41 -5.08
N SER A 31 -0.26 -16.44 -5.38
CA SER A 31 1.15 -16.72 -5.60
C SER A 31 1.85 -17.28 -4.36
N GLN A 32 1.52 -16.78 -3.16
CA GLN A 32 2.10 -17.25 -1.90
C GLN A 32 1.61 -18.67 -1.54
N ILE A 33 0.36 -19.03 -1.88
CA ILE A 33 -0.13 -20.40 -1.73
C ILE A 33 0.60 -21.35 -2.69
N ILE A 34 0.80 -20.95 -3.95
CA ILE A 34 1.52 -21.78 -4.92
C ILE A 34 2.97 -22.01 -4.48
N VAL A 35 3.61 -21.01 -3.85
CA VAL A 35 4.95 -21.17 -3.26
C VAL A 35 5.01 -22.32 -2.24
N ILE A 36 3.97 -22.47 -1.43
CA ILE A 36 3.87 -23.58 -0.47
C ILE A 36 3.62 -24.90 -1.17
N LEU A 37 2.70 -24.92 -2.16
CA LEU A 37 2.32 -26.16 -2.84
C LEU A 37 3.50 -26.85 -3.53
N TYR A 38 4.38 -26.09 -4.19
CA TYR A 38 5.55 -26.68 -4.82
C TYR A 38 6.58 -27.14 -3.79
N SER A 39 6.81 -26.37 -2.71
CA SER A 39 7.71 -26.80 -1.63
C SER A 39 7.24 -28.11 -0.97
N LEU A 40 5.92 -28.32 -0.88
CA LEU A 40 5.34 -29.58 -0.43
C LEU A 40 5.52 -30.69 -1.47
N ALA A 41 5.41 -30.37 -2.76
CA ALA A 41 5.63 -31.32 -3.85
C ALA A 41 7.08 -31.81 -3.90
N ASP A 42 8.07 -30.92 -3.78
CA ASP A 42 9.51 -31.26 -3.68
C ASP A 42 9.73 -32.30 -2.58
N THR A 43 9.20 -32.01 -1.38
CA THR A 43 9.32 -32.91 -0.21
C THR A 43 8.62 -34.25 -0.45
N PHE A 44 7.46 -34.22 -1.12
CA PHE A 44 6.67 -35.41 -1.42
C PHE A 44 7.38 -36.34 -2.39
N PHE A 45 7.86 -35.82 -3.53
CA PHE A 45 8.52 -36.65 -4.54
C PHE A 45 9.87 -37.19 -4.05
N ILE A 46 10.64 -36.40 -3.31
CA ILE A 46 11.89 -36.88 -2.71
C ILE A 46 11.60 -37.94 -1.65
N GLY A 47 10.54 -37.78 -0.87
CA GLY A 47 10.10 -38.79 0.10
C GLY A 47 9.71 -40.13 -0.53
N GLN A 48 9.24 -40.13 -1.77
CA GLN A 48 8.92 -41.34 -2.52
C GLN A 48 10.15 -42.13 -3.01
N ILE A 49 11.35 -41.54 -2.98
CA ILE A 49 12.60 -42.25 -3.31
C ILE A 49 12.88 -43.34 -2.27
N GLY A 50 12.41 -43.16 -1.02
CA GLY A 50 12.55 -44.14 0.06
C GLY A 50 13.90 -44.13 0.79
N ASP A 51 14.79 -43.20 0.47
CA ASP A 51 16.10 -43.02 1.13
C ASP A 51 16.02 -41.90 2.20
N PRO A 52 16.11 -42.24 3.51
CA PRO A 52 16.05 -41.26 4.60
C PRO A 52 17.15 -40.18 4.52
N ASN A 53 18.31 -40.50 3.95
CA ASN A 53 19.43 -39.57 3.86
C ASN A 53 19.15 -38.43 2.89
N GLN A 54 18.36 -38.66 1.85
CA GLN A 54 17.97 -37.62 0.88
C GLN A 54 16.98 -36.63 1.49
N LEU A 55 16.06 -37.10 2.34
CA LEU A 55 15.16 -36.24 3.11
C LEU A 55 15.91 -35.43 4.17
N ALA A 56 16.88 -36.04 4.86
CA ALA A 56 17.75 -35.35 5.80
C ALA A 56 18.57 -34.25 5.11
N ALA A 57 19.10 -34.55 3.91
CA ALA A 57 19.84 -33.59 3.11
C ALA A 57 19.04 -32.30 2.85
N LEU A 58 17.76 -32.40 2.48
CA LEU A 58 16.89 -31.22 2.29
C LEU A 58 16.81 -30.32 3.53
N SER A 59 16.69 -30.94 4.71
CA SER A 59 16.60 -30.20 5.98
C SER A 59 17.87 -29.39 6.25
N ILE A 60 19.04 -29.94 5.89
CA ILE A 60 20.34 -29.26 5.99
C ILE A 60 20.44 -28.12 4.96
N THR A 61 19.93 -28.32 3.74
CA THR A 61 19.99 -27.29 2.69
C THR A 61 19.06 -26.10 2.94
N PHE A 62 17.95 -26.30 3.66
CA PHE A 62 16.91 -25.29 3.85
C PHE A 62 17.42 -23.93 4.39
N PRO A 63 18.15 -23.86 5.53
CA PRO A 63 18.65 -22.58 6.05
C PRO A 63 19.67 -21.90 5.13
N ILE A 64 20.38 -22.68 4.30
CA ILE A 64 21.30 -22.12 3.30
C ILE A 64 20.47 -21.53 2.15
N TYR A 65 19.50 -22.28 1.62
CA TYR A 65 18.64 -21.83 0.52
C TYR A 65 17.83 -20.57 0.86
N THR A 66 17.36 -20.42 2.10
CA THR A 66 16.61 -19.22 2.53
C THR A 66 17.45 -17.94 2.52
N LEU A 67 18.79 -18.01 2.44
CA LEU A 67 19.64 -16.84 2.19
C LEU A 67 19.31 -16.16 0.85
N LEU A 68 18.95 -16.93 -0.18
CA LEU A 68 18.53 -16.36 -1.46
C LEU A 68 17.24 -15.54 -1.31
N THR A 69 16.28 -16.07 -0.55
CA THR A 69 15.04 -15.36 -0.20
C THR A 69 15.34 -14.12 0.63
N ALA A 70 16.32 -14.16 1.54
CA ALA A 70 16.74 -12.99 2.30
C ALA A 70 17.32 -11.89 1.41
N VAL A 71 18.18 -12.23 0.44
CA VAL A 71 18.70 -11.27 -0.55
C VAL A 71 17.57 -10.70 -1.42
N ALA A 72 16.67 -11.55 -1.91
CA ALA A 72 15.54 -11.11 -2.71
C ALA A 72 14.61 -10.17 -1.91
N ASN A 73 14.38 -10.43 -0.63
CA ASN A 73 13.60 -9.55 0.24
C ASN A 73 14.33 -8.23 0.53
N LEU A 74 15.66 -8.27 0.75
CA LEU A 74 16.49 -7.08 0.98
C LEU A 74 16.34 -6.08 -0.16
N PHE A 75 16.50 -6.52 -1.40
CA PHE A 75 16.43 -5.63 -2.55
C PHE A 75 15.00 -5.43 -3.05
N GLY A 76 14.18 -6.48 -3.05
CA GLY A 76 12.83 -6.48 -3.61
C GLY A 76 11.82 -5.70 -2.75
N ILE A 77 11.68 -6.02 -1.46
CA ILE A 77 10.74 -5.32 -0.57
C ILE A 77 11.21 -3.87 -0.34
N GLY A 78 12.53 -3.67 -0.19
CA GLY A 78 13.14 -2.36 -0.09
C GLY A 78 12.83 -1.47 -1.31
N ALA A 79 13.04 -1.98 -2.52
CA ALA A 79 12.79 -1.21 -3.73
C ALA A 79 11.30 -1.03 -4.01
N ASN A 80 10.47 -2.04 -3.71
CA ASN A 80 9.02 -1.89 -3.80
C ASN A 80 8.54 -0.68 -3.00
N SER A 81 9.02 -0.56 -1.77
CA SER A 81 8.72 0.54 -0.88
C SER A 81 9.19 1.91 -1.41
N VAL A 82 10.44 2.01 -1.88
CA VAL A 82 10.98 3.26 -2.47
C VAL A 82 10.21 3.64 -3.74
N ILE A 83 9.99 2.69 -4.65
CA ILE A 83 9.28 2.92 -5.92
C ILE A 83 7.84 3.39 -5.66
N ALA A 84 7.11 2.70 -4.78
CA ALA A 84 5.73 3.06 -4.47
C ALA A 84 5.62 4.48 -3.90
N ARG A 85 6.46 4.84 -2.92
CA ARG A 85 6.48 6.20 -2.36
C ARG A 85 6.90 7.26 -3.39
N SER A 86 7.94 7.00 -4.17
CA SER A 86 8.43 7.92 -5.19
C SER A 86 7.39 8.15 -6.28
N LEU A 87 6.63 7.12 -6.67
CA LEU A 87 5.49 7.27 -7.59
C LEU A 87 4.39 8.15 -6.99
N GLY A 88 4.06 7.99 -5.71
CA GLY A 88 3.12 8.88 -5.02
C GLY A 88 3.58 10.34 -4.96
N GLN A 89 4.90 10.57 -4.95
CA GLN A 89 5.54 11.89 -4.96
C GLN A 89 5.76 12.45 -6.38
N ASN A 90 5.32 11.74 -7.43
CA ASN A 90 5.63 12.06 -8.84
C ASN A 90 7.13 12.09 -9.18
N ASP A 91 7.97 11.41 -8.39
CA ASP A 91 9.42 11.27 -8.59
C ASP A 91 9.75 9.97 -9.36
N GLU A 92 9.45 9.96 -10.66
CA GLU A 92 9.72 8.80 -11.51
C GLU A 92 11.21 8.46 -11.63
N MET A 93 12.10 9.46 -11.47
CA MET A 93 13.54 9.26 -11.61
C MET A 93 14.07 8.40 -10.47
N THR A 94 13.67 8.68 -9.23
CA THR A 94 14.03 7.85 -8.08
C THR A 94 13.46 6.44 -8.24
N ALA A 95 12.24 6.30 -8.76
CA ALA A 95 11.66 4.98 -9.04
C ALA A 95 12.47 4.17 -10.07
N LYS A 96 12.91 4.81 -11.17
CA LYS A 96 13.81 4.20 -12.18
C LYS A 96 15.12 3.74 -11.55
N LYS A 97 15.78 4.64 -10.81
CA LYS A 97 17.05 4.34 -10.13
C LYS A 97 16.91 3.20 -9.12
N ALA A 98 15.85 3.19 -8.32
CA ALA A 98 15.57 2.14 -7.35
C ALA A 98 15.34 0.78 -8.00
N SER A 99 14.60 0.72 -9.11
CA SER A 99 14.41 -0.55 -9.84
C SER A 99 15.71 -1.11 -10.41
N SER A 100 16.57 -0.25 -10.98
CA SER A 100 17.87 -0.66 -11.51
C SER A 100 18.87 -1.05 -10.41
N PHE A 101 18.95 -0.26 -9.34
CA PHE A 101 19.79 -0.56 -8.17
C PHE A 101 19.41 -1.89 -7.53
N SER A 102 18.10 -2.13 -7.33
CA SER A 102 17.58 -3.35 -6.74
C SER A 102 17.96 -4.60 -7.53
N PHE A 103 17.77 -4.58 -8.85
CA PHE A 103 18.07 -5.71 -9.72
C PHE A 103 19.56 -6.03 -9.79
N TRP A 104 20.40 -5.03 -10.10
CA TRP A 104 21.85 -5.26 -10.20
C TRP A 104 22.50 -5.52 -8.85
N GLY A 105 22.04 -4.86 -7.79
CA GLY A 105 22.50 -5.07 -6.43
C GLY A 105 22.17 -6.48 -5.93
N SER A 106 20.97 -6.98 -6.18
CA SER A 106 20.59 -8.35 -5.78
C SER A 106 21.40 -9.39 -6.54
N LEU A 107 21.57 -9.24 -7.86
CA LEU A 107 22.41 -10.16 -8.64
C LEU A 107 23.88 -10.13 -8.21
N ALA A 108 24.44 -8.96 -7.90
CA ALA A 108 25.83 -8.86 -7.44
C ALA A 108 26.03 -9.58 -6.10
N VAL A 109 25.14 -9.37 -5.13
CA VAL A 109 25.20 -10.05 -3.84
C VAL A 109 24.99 -11.55 -3.99
N THR A 110 24.03 -11.98 -4.81
CA THR A 110 23.79 -13.39 -5.09
C THR A 110 24.98 -14.05 -5.76
N LEU A 111 25.61 -13.40 -6.75
CA LEU A 111 26.80 -13.93 -7.41
C LEU A 111 27.93 -14.15 -6.40
N VAL A 112 28.17 -13.18 -5.51
CA VAL A 112 29.17 -13.32 -4.43
C VAL A 112 28.82 -14.50 -3.51
N LEU A 113 27.57 -14.62 -3.07
CA LEU A 113 27.14 -15.74 -2.23
C LEU A 113 27.27 -17.09 -2.93
N SER A 114 26.92 -17.19 -4.21
CA SER A 114 27.05 -18.42 -5.00
C SER A 114 28.51 -18.82 -5.16
N ILE A 115 29.42 -17.87 -5.42
CA ILE A 115 30.87 -18.14 -5.49
C ILE A 115 31.40 -18.57 -4.12
N LEU A 116 31.03 -17.86 -3.05
CA LEU A 116 31.46 -18.21 -1.69
C LEU A 116 30.99 -19.62 -1.30
N LEU A 117 29.73 -19.98 -1.58
CA LEU A 117 29.23 -21.32 -1.31
C LEU A 117 29.94 -22.37 -2.15
N ALA A 118 30.25 -22.09 -3.42
CA ALA A 118 30.99 -23.03 -4.27
C ALA A 118 32.41 -23.29 -3.74
N VAL A 119 33.12 -22.24 -3.32
CA VAL A 119 34.50 -22.34 -2.79
C VAL A 119 34.53 -22.97 -1.40
N PHE A 120 33.59 -22.60 -0.53
CA PHE A 120 33.51 -23.04 0.86
C PHE A 120 32.46 -24.13 1.08
N MET A 121 32.13 -24.91 0.05
CA MET A 121 31.07 -25.92 0.10
C MET A 121 31.27 -26.91 1.26
N THR A 122 32.45 -27.54 1.34
CA THR A 122 32.77 -28.50 2.39
C THR A 122 32.64 -27.92 3.81
N PRO A 123 33.34 -26.81 4.18
CA PRO A 123 33.24 -26.28 5.53
C PRO A 123 31.84 -25.78 5.88
N VAL A 124 31.08 -25.24 4.93
CA VAL A 124 29.68 -24.83 5.15
C VAL A 124 28.81 -26.04 5.44
N LEU A 125 28.88 -27.09 4.61
CA LEU A 125 28.07 -28.30 4.80
C LEU A 125 28.37 -28.99 6.12
N THR A 126 29.65 -29.11 6.48
CA THR A 126 30.03 -29.69 7.78
C THR A 126 29.57 -28.82 8.96
N PHE A 127 29.59 -27.48 8.81
CA PHE A 127 29.09 -26.57 9.85
C PHE A 127 27.58 -26.74 10.09
N PHE A 128 26.80 -26.97 9.03
CA PHE A 128 25.37 -27.25 9.13
C PHE A 128 25.04 -28.71 9.51
N GLY A 129 26.05 -29.53 9.79
CA GLY A 129 25.88 -30.89 10.32
C GLY A 129 25.70 -31.98 9.27
N ALA A 130 26.14 -31.76 8.03
CA ALA A 130 26.19 -32.83 7.04
C ALA A 130 27.25 -33.87 7.41
N ASP A 131 26.85 -35.14 7.41
CA ASP A 131 27.68 -36.31 7.68
C ASP A 131 28.02 -37.08 6.39
N GLU A 132 28.75 -38.20 6.51
CA GLU A 132 29.19 -39.00 5.35
C GLU A 132 28.03 -39.51 4.47
N TYR A 133 26.83 -39.70 5.05
CA TYR A 133 25.65 -40.22 4.35
C TYR A 133 24.84 -39.11 3.67
N THR A 134 24.86 -37.91 4.22
CA THR A 134 24.06 -36.76 3.74
C THR A 134 24.85 -35.78 2.90
N PHE A 135 26.18 -35.71 3.08
CA PHE A 135 27.05 -34.70 2.46
C PHE A 135 26.94 -34.66 0.94
N GLY A 136 27.00 -35.82 0.26
CA GLY A 136 26.92 -35.89 -1.20
C GLY A 136 25.61 -35.32 -1.74
N PHE A 137 24.49 -35.73 -1.13
CA PHE A 137 23.15 -35.26 -1.49
C PHE A 137 22.95 -33.76 -1.23
N THR A 138 23.39 -33.27 -0.07
CA THR A 138 23.32 -31.84 0.29
C THR A 138 24.16 -30.99 -0.67
N ARG A 139 25.36 -31.46 -1.03
CA ARG A 139 26.27 -30.79 -1.98
C ARG A 139 25.64 -30.67 -3.36
N ASP A 140 25.17 -31.79 -3.90
CA ASP A 140 24.64 -31.84 -5.26
C ASP A 140 23.36 -31.01 -5.36
N TYR A 141 22.51 -31.04 -4.34
CA TYR A 141 21.31 -30.20 -4.28
C TYR A 141 21.67 -28.70 -4.29
N LEU A 142 22.54 -28.24 -3.38
CA LEU A 142 22.92 -26.81 -3.28
C LEU A 142 23.70 -26.32 -4.50
N PHE A 143 24.48 -27.19 -5.13
CA PHE A 143 25.14 -26.83 -6.39
C PHE A 143 24.12 -26.38 -7.44
N TRP A 144 23.03 -27.13 -7.63
CA TRP A 144 22.01 -26.78 -8.61
C TRP A 144 21.11 -25.63 -8.17
N VAL A 145 20.55 -25.65 -6.96
CA VAL A 145 19.58 -24.59 -6.55
C VAL A 145 20.24 -23.27 -6.17
N PHE A 146 21.47 -23.29 -5.67
CA PHE A 146 22.12 -22.12 -5.08
C PHE A 146 23.30 -21.62 -5.92
N VAL A 147 24.24 -22.49 -6.26
CA VAL A 147 25.45 -22.05 -7.00
C VAL A 147 25.07 -21.66 -8.43
N ILE A 148 24.34 -22.52 -9.14
CA ILE A 148 23.88 -22.25 -10.50
C ILE A 148 22.52 -21.51 -10.49
N GLY A 149 21.56 -22.03 -9.72
CA GLY A 149 20.19 -21.53 -9.66
C GLY A 149 19.96 -20.28 -8.83
N GLY A 150 20.98 -19.81 -8.08
CA GLY A 150 20.85 -18.66 -7.19
C GLY A 150 20.45 -17.39 -7.93
N LEU A 151 21.11 -17.10 -9.05
CA LEU A 151 20.84 -15.91 -9.85
C LEU A 151 19.40 -15.88 -10.41
N PRO A 152 18.91 -16.93 -11.11
CA PRO A 152 17.51 -17.00 -11.52
C PRO A 152 16.50 -16.85 -10.37
N THR A 153 16.77 -17.50 -9.24
CA THR A 153 15.89 -17.48 -8.06
C THR A 153 15.74 -16.07 -7.52
N VAL A 154 16.86 -15.39 -7.25
CA VAL A 154 16.84 -14.02 -6.72
C VAL A 154 16.33 -13.03 -7.76
N ALA A 155 16.67 -13.20 -9.04
CA ALA A 155 16.12 -12.38 -10.11
C ALA A 155 14.60 -12.48 -10.17
N GLY A 156 14.04 -13.70 -10.22
CA GLY A 156 12.60 -13.94 -10.30
C GLY A 156 11.85 -13.33 -9.12
N LEU A 157 12.31 -13.57 -7.89
CA LEU A 157 11.72 -13.00 -6.67
C LEU A 157 11.81 -11.47 -6.66
N THR A 158 12.99 -10.90 -6.95
CA THR A 158 13.21 -9.44 -6.97
C THR A 158 12.32 -8.78 -8.02
N LEU A 159 12.30 -9.31 -9.25
CA LEU A 159 11.46 -8.81 -10.34
C LEU A 159 9.98 -8.90 -9.99
N GLY A 160 9.54 -9.96 -9.30
CA GLY A 160 8.20 -10.07 -8.77
C GLY A 160 7.83 -8.93 -7.81
N HIS A 161 8.73 -8.54 -6.90
CA HIS A 161 8.52 -7.39 -6.03
C HIS A 161 8.50 -6.06 -6.80
N LEU A 162 9.38 -5.90 -7.79
CA LEU A 162 9.43 -4.68 -8.63
C LEU A 162 8.15 -4.53 -9.47
N VAL A 163 7.68 -5.59 -10.13
CA VAL A 163 6.43 -5.56 -10.90
C VAL A 163 5.23 -5.30 -9.99
N ARG A 164 5.25 -5.83 -8.77
CA ARG A 164 4.22 -5.57 -7.75
C ARG A 164 4.16 -4.08 -7.35
N SER A 165 5.30 -3.40 -7.26
CA SER A 165 5.37 -2.01 -6.79
C SER A 165 4.64 -1.01 -7.69
N VAL A 166 4.53 -1.31 -8.98
CA VAL A 166 3.77 -0.51 -9.97
C VAL A 166 2.31 -0.99 -10.14
N GLY A 167 1.82 -1.85 -9.24
CA GLY A 167 0.43 -2.29 -9.19
C GLY A 167 0.09 -3.44 -10.12
N LYS A 168 1.10 -4.11 -10.70
CA LYS A 168 0.94 -5.22 -11.66
C LYS A 168 1.00 -6.57 -10.95
N THR A 169 0.18 -6.69 -9.90
CA THR A 169 0.13 -7.86 -9.01
C THR A 169 -0.27 -9.14 -9.73
N LYS A 170 -1.07 -9.05 -10.80
CA LYS A 170 -1.44 -10.23 -11.60
C LYS A 170 -0.25 -10.79 -12.35
N GLU A 171 0.50 -9.92 -13.03
CA GLU A 171 1.70 -10.28 -13.78
C GLU A 171 2.80 -10.77 -12.83
N ALA A 172 2.97 -10.12 -11.67
CA ALA A 172 3.87 -10.58 -10.61
C ALA A 172 3.46 -11.93 -10.03
N GLY A 173 2.18 -12.09 -9.68
CA GLY A 173 1.66 -13.32 -9.11
C GLY A 173 1.77 -14.50 -10.06
N PHE A 174 1.43 -14.31 -11.34
CA PHE A 174 1.57 -15.35 -12.36
C PHE A 174 3.03 -15.75 -12.58
N GLY A 175 3.98 -14.81 -12.55
CA GLY A 175 5.40 -15.14 -12.71
C GLY A 175 5.94 -16.03 -11.60
N LEU A 176 5.62 -15.72 -10.33
CA LEU A 176 5.98 -16.58 -9.20
C LEU A 176 5.25 -17.93 -9.26
N ALA A 177 3.96 -17.91 -9.59
CA ALA A 177 3.15 -19.11 -9.72
C ALA A 177 3.66 -20.05 -10.82
N LEU A 178 4.06 -19.51 -11.96
CA LEU A 178 4.59 -20.26 -13.10
C LEU A 178 5.83 -21.07 -12.71
N GLY A 179 6.73 -20.47 -11.92
CA GLY A 179 7.89 -21.20 -11.37
C GLY A 179 7.46 -22.39 -10.52
N GLY A 180 6.56 -22.18 -9.56
CA GLY A 180 6.06 -23.28 -8.72
C GLY A 180 5.33 -24.37 -9.48
N ILE A 181 4.47 -24.00 -10.44
CA ILE A 181 3.73 -24.96 -11.27
C ILE A 181 4.69 -25.79 -12.12
N LEU A 182 5.70 -25.16 -12.73
CA LEU A 182 6.70 -25.87 -13.51
C LEU A 182 7.53 -26.81 -12.65
N ASN A 183 7.90 -26.42 -11.43
CA ASN A 183 8.66 -27.27 -10.52
C ASN A 183 7.86 -28.54 -10.19
N ILE A 184 6.57 -28.43 -9.82
CA ILE A 184 5.70 -29.60 -9.57
C ILE A 184 5.66 -30.57 -10.77
N ILE A 185 5.69 -30.04 -12.00
CA ILE A 185 5.67 -30.86 -13.23
C ILE A 185 7.04 -31.47 -13.52
N LEU A 186 8.12 -30.71 -13.32
CA LEU A 186 9.48 -31.12 -13.66
C LEU A 186 10.09 -32.07 -12.62
N ASP A 187 9.69 -31.99 -11.35
CA ASP A 187 10.20 -32.86 -10.29
C ASP A 187 10.07 -34.35 -10.62
N PRO A 188 8.87 -34.90 -10.91
CA PRO A 188 8.75 -36.33 -11.20
C PRO A 188 9.50 -36.73 -12.48
N VAL A 189 9.65 -35.80 -13.43
CA VAL A 189 10.42 -36.04 -14.66
C VAL A 189 11.90 -36.21 -14.32
N PHE A 190 12.50 -35.30 -13.56
CA PHE A 190 13.92 -35.41 -13.23
C PHE A 190 14.24 -36.46 -12.17
N ILE A 191 13.36 -36.62 -11.18
CA ILE A 191 13.54 -37.58 -10.10
C ILE A 191 13.35 -39.01 -10.62
N PHE A 192 12.23 -39.32 -11.28
CA PHE A 192 11.87 -40.69 -11.64
C PHE A 192 12.18 -41.08 -13.08
N VAL A 193 12.04 -40.17 -14.06
CA VAL A 193 12.29 -40.51 -15.48
C VAL A 193 13.77 -40.44 -15.82
N PHE A 194 14.46 -39.39 -15.36
CA PHE A 194 15.90 -39.25 -15.56
C PHE A 194 16.76 -39.86 -14.44
N HIS A 195 16.12 -40.43 -13.41
CA HIS A 195 16.79 -41.13 -12.30
C HIS A 195 17.86 -40.27 -11.58
N MET A 196 17.62 -38.96 -11.46
CA MET A 196 18.59 -38.02 -10.87
C MET A 196 18.46 -37.87 -9.34
N ASN A 197 17.63 -38.68 -8.68
CA ASN A 197 17.40 -38.64 -7.23
C ASN A 197 17.13 -37.20 -6.73
N VAL A 198 17.59 -36.83 -5.54
CA VAL A 198 17.49 -35.48 -4.96
C VAL A 198 18.08 -34.37 -5.86
N ALA A 199 19.10 -34.65 -6.67
CA ALA A 199 19.65 -33.68 -7.61
C ALA A 199 18.66 -33.34 -8.74
N GLY A 200 17.78 -34.28 -9.09
CA GLY A 200 16.71 -34.06 -10.07
C GLY A 200 15.74 -32.96 -9.63
N ALA A 201 15.30 -32.99 -8.36
CA ALA A 201 14.47 -31.92 -7.78
C ALA A 201 15.17 -30.56 -7.80
N ALA A 202 16.47 -30.55 -7.49
CA ALA A 202 17.30 -29.36 -7.51
C ALA A 202 17.38 -28.72 -8.93
N VAL A 203 17.56 -29.55 -9.96
CA VAL A 203 17.55 -29.13 -11.37
C VAL A 203 16.18 -28.63 -11.79
N ALA A 204 15.10 -29.31 -11.39
CA ALA A 204 13.73 -28.90 -11.67
C ALA A 204 13.43 -27.52 -11.07
N THR A 205 13.84 -27.26 -9.82
CA THR A 205 13.74 -25.95 -9.17
C THR A 205 14.53 -24.88 -9.92
N MET A 206 15.79 -25.16 -10.27
CA MET A 206 16.67 -24.25 -11.02
C MET A 206 16.06 -23.85 -12.38
N LEU A 207 15.59 -24.82 -13.15
CA LEU A 207 14.95 -24.57 -14.46
C LEU A 207 13.66 -23.78 -14.31
N SER A 208 12.84 -24.12 -13.32
CA SER A 208 11.58 -23.43 -13.06
C SER A 208 11.77 -21.95 -12.69
N ASN A 209 12.76 -21.66 -11.85
CA ASN A 209 13.14 -20.28 -11.51
C ASN A 209 13.76 -19.54 -12.71
N THR A 210 14.49 -20.25 -13.57
CA THR A 210 15.01 -19.69 -14.84
C THR A 210 13.87 -19.29 -15.78
N ILE A 211 12.85 -20.15 -15.93
CA ILE A 211 11.68 -19.83 -16.76
C ILE A 211 10.87 -18.67 -16.15
N SER A 212 10.72 -18.63 -14.83
CA SER A 212 10.09 -17.50 -14.13
C SER A 212 10.83 -16.19 -14.36
N MET A 213 12.17 -16.20 -14.27
CA MET A 213 13.01 -15.04 -14.58
C MET A 213 12.83 -14.57 -16.04
N VAL A 214 12.86 -15.50 -17.00
CA VAL A 214 12.64 -15.19 -18.43
C VAL A 214 11.26 -14.59 -18.66
N TYR A 215 10.22 -15.12 -18.01
CA TYR A 215 8.88 -14.55 -18.03
C TYR A 215 8.89 -13.09 -17.53
N PHE A 216 9.60 -12.79 -16.44
CA PHE A 216 9.68 -11.42 -15.95
C PHE A 216 10.40 -10.47 -16.90
N PHE A 217 11.45 -10.93 -17.59
CA PHE A 217 12.08 -10.14 -18.64
C PHE A 217 11.11 -9.86 -19.79
N PHE A 218 10.30 -10.84 -20.20
CA PHE A 218 9.26 -10.65 -21.20
C PHE A 218 8.19 -9.64 -20.73
N VAL A 219 7.71 -9.74 -19.49
CA VAL A 219 6.74 -8.79 -18.91
C VAL A 219 7.30 -7.37 -18.92
N LEU A 220 8.55 -7.18 -18.48
CA LEU A 220 9.20 -5.88 -18.47
C LEU A 220 9.41 -5.33 -19.89
N ALA A 221 9.80 -6.17 -20.84
CA ALA A 221 9.93 -5.78 -22.24
C ALA A 221 8.58 -5.31 -22.82
N ARG A 222 7.50 -6.06 -22.56
CA ARG A 222 6.13 -5.73 -22.98
C ARG A 222 5.64 -4.42 -22.37
N MET A 223 6.01 -4.14 -21.12
CA MET A 223 5.57 -2.96 -20.38
C MET A 223 6.49 -1.74 -20.51
N ARG A 224 7.64 -1.86 -21.17
CA ARG A 224 8.71 -0.83 -21.20
C ARG A 224 8.24 0.59 -21.56
N LYS A 225 7.20 0.73 -22.39
CA LYS A 225 6.65 2.03 -22.82
C LYS A 225 5.66 2.65 -21.83
N SER A 226 5.18 1.89 -20.84
CA SER A 226 4.11 2.30 -19.93
C SER A 226 4.46 2.14 -18.45
N THR A 227 5.70 1.75 -18.13
CA THR A 227 6.18 1.55 -16.76
C THR A 227 7.41 2.40 -16.48
N VAL A 228 7.55 2.83 -15.22
CA VAL A 228 8.78 3.47 -14.73
C VAL A 228 9.88 2.46 -14.45
N LEU A 229 9.56 1.16 -14.36
CA LEU A 229 10.55 0.13 -14.07
C LEU A 229 11.58 0.00 -15.19
N THR A 230 12.86 -0.06 -14.81
CA THR A 230 13.95 -0.23 -15.76
C THR A 230 15.08 -1.04 -15.16
N LEU A 231 15.69 -1.88 -15.99
CA LEU A 231 16.90 -2.65 -15.64
C LEU A 231 18.15 -2.07 -16.31
N ALA A 232 18.02 -0.94 -17.01
CA ALA A 232 19.12 -0.39 -17.79
C ALA A 232 20.25 0.08 -16.85
N PRO A 233 21.48 -0.45 -17.00
CA PRO A 233 22.60 -0.14 -16.09
C PRO A 233 22.88 1.34 -15.91
N LYS A 234 22.57 2.18 -16.91
CA LYS A 234 22.70 3.64 -16.83
C LYS A 234 21.90 4.31 -15.71
N TYR A 235 20.86 3.64 -15.19
CA TYR A 235 20.08 4.13 -14.06
C TYR A 235 20.52 3.52 -12.72
N PHE A 236 21.54 2.66 -12.71
CA PHE A 236 22.16 2.21 -11.47
C PHE A 236 22.73 3.43 -10.73
N SER A 237 22.33 3.62 -9.48
CA SER A 237 22.77 4.74 -8.66
C SER A 237 22.95 4.31 -7.21
N LEU A 238 24.05 4.77 -6.61
CA LEU A 238 24.36 4.64 -5.20
C LEU A 238 23.93 5.86 -4.38
N GLU A 239 23.10 6.73 -4.95
CA GLU A 239 22.50 7.84 -4.22
C GLU A 239 21.85 7.35 -2.92
N LYS A 240 22.12 8.05 -1.81
CA LYS A 240 21.60 7.69 -0.48
C LYS A 240 20.08 7.47 -0.50
N LYS A 241 19.32 8.34 -1.17
CA LYS A 241 17.87 8.22 -1.30
C LYS A 241 17.43 6.88 -1.93
N VAL A 242 18.24 6.33 -2.82
CA VAL A 242 17.97 5.08 -3.56
C VAL A 242 18.56 3.88 -2.83
N ALA A 243 19.88 3.85 -2.65
CA ALA A 243 20.60 2.69 -2.12
C ALA A 243 20.29 2.47 -0.64
N TRP A 244 20.48 3.49 0.20
CA TRP A 244 20.14 3.40 1.61
C TRP A 244 18.63 3.28 1.81
N GLY A 245 17.82 4.03 1.04
CA GLY A 245 16.36 3.90 1.08
C GLY A 245 15.85 2.48 0.79
N THR A 246 16.51 1.76 -0.12
CA THR A 246 16.19 0.36 -0.45
C THR A 246 16.70 -0.59 0.62
N LEU A 247 18.00 -0.56 0.92
CA LEU A 247 18.64 -1.50 1.83
C LEU A 247 18.08 -1.38 3.26
N SER A 248 17.86 -0.16 3.76
CA SER A 248 17.34 0.05 5.11
C SER A 248 15.95 -0.57 5.29
N VAL A 249 15.03 -0.40 4.32
CA VAL A 249 13.68 -0.98 4.38
C VAL A 249 13.68 -2.50 4.18
N GLY A 250 14.55 -3.01 3.31
CA GLY A 250 14.64 -4.44 3.04
C GLY A 250 15.36 -5.25 4.11
N PHE A 251 16.30 -4.65 4.84
CA PHE A 251 17.10 -5.33 5.86
C PHE A 251 16.25 -6.00 6.96
N PRO A 252 15.22 -5.36 7.55
CA PRO A 252 14.28 -6.02 8.46
C PRO A 252 13.63 -7.26 7.87
N ALA A 253 13.24 -7.21 6.58
CA ALA A 253 12.58 -8.34 5.92
C ALA A 253 13.55 -9.50 5.64
N ALA A 254 14.78 -9.19 5.25
CA ALA A 254 15.84 -10.18 5.08
C ALA A 254 16.20 -10.86 6.40
N LEU A 255 16.40 -10.06 7.46
CA LEU A 255 16.72 -10.56 8.81
C LEU A 255 15.58 -11.43 9.37
N SER A 256 14.32 -11.06 9.11
CA SER A 256 13.16 -11.84 9.55
C SER A 256 13.19 -13.27 9.03
N VAL A 257 13.59 -13.47 7.77
CA VAL A 257 13.69 -14.82 7.17
C VAL A 257 14.74 -15.66 7.91
N LEU A 258 15.89 -15.08 8.25
CA LEU A 258 16.96 -15.77 8.97
C LEU A 258 16.56 -16.09 10.42
N LEU A 259 15.89 -15.14 11.08
CA LEU A 259 15.40 -15.34 12.45
C LEU A 259 14.37 -16.47 12.54
N VAL A 260 13.53 -16.67 11.52
CA VAL A 260 12.59 -17.81 11.48
C VAL A 260 13.34 -19.14 11.55
N SER A 261 14.43 -19.31 10.79
CA SER A 261 15.23 -20.53 10.83
C SER A 261 15.82 -20.77 12.22
N VAL A 262 16.35 -19.72 12.85
CA VAL A 262 16.88 -19.81 14.22
C VAL A 262 15.78 -20.17 15.23
N SER A 263 14.61 -19.55 15.13
CA SER A 263 13.46 -19.85 16.00
C SER A 263 13.02 -21.31 15.88
N ILE A 264 12.94 -21.85 14.66
CA ILE A 264 12.61 -23.25 14.42
C ILE A 264 13.66 -24.17 15.07
N SER A 265 14.96 -23.90 14.87
CA SER A 265 16.05 -24.69 15.45
C SER A 265 16.05 -24.68 16.98
N VAL A 266 15.83 -23.51 17.60
CA VAL A 266 15.76 -23.39 19.06
C VAL A 266 14.60 -24.21 19.63
N LEU A 267 13.39 -24.03 19.08
CA LEU A 267 12.22 -24.74 19.59
C LEU A 267 12.34 -26.24 19.38
N ASN A 268 12.83 -26.67 18.21
CA ASN A 268 13.02 -28.10 17.93
C ASN A 268 14.09 -28.73 18.83
N GLY A 269 15.20 -28.02 19.06
CA GLY A 269 16.26 -28.47 19.97
C GLY A 269 15.79 -28.62 21.42
N LEU A 270 14.89 -27.75 21.88
CA LEU A 270 14.28 -27.88 23.21
C LEU A 270 13.32 -29.07 23.27
N LEU A 271 12.44 -29.24 22.28
CA LEU A 271 11.50 -30.37 22.22
C LEU A 271 12.22 -31.73 22.27
N LEU A 272 13.35 -31.86 21.57
CA LEU A 272 14.16 -33.09 21.55
C LEU A 272 14.75 -33.48 22.92
N ARG A 273 14.89 -32.53 23.86
CA ARG A 273 15.43 -32.81 25.21
C ARG A 273 14.42 -33.45 26.15
N HIS A 274 13.13 -33.41 25.81
CA HIS A 274 12.06 -33.98 26.64
C HIS A 274 11.86 -35.46 26.35
N LYS A 275 11.18 -36.15 27.28
CA LYS A 275 10.74 -37.53 27.07
C LYS A 275 9.81 -37.59 25.84
N GLY A 276 10.09 -38.51 24.92
CA GLY A 276 9.37 -38.58 23.64
C GLY A 276 9.76 -37.49 22.64
N GLY A 277 10.96 -36.90 22.78
CA GLY A 277 11.43 -35.77 21.97
C GLY A 277 11.28 -35.94 20.46
N ASN A 278 11.50 -37.15 19.92
CA ASN A 278 11.30 -37.42 18.49
C ASN A 278 9.83 -37.25 18.07
N THR A 279 8.88 -37.75 18.86
CA THR A 279 7.44 -37.59 18.62
C THR A 279 7.01 -36.12 18.77
N LEU A 280 7.57 -35.40 19.75
CA LEU A 280 7.33 -33.97 19.95
C LEU A 280 7.84 -33.12 18.77
N SER A 281 9.06 -33.41 18.30
CA SER A 281 9.67 -32.80 17.12
C SER A 281 8.85 -33.08 15.86
N ALA A 282 8.39 -34.32 15.67
CA ALA A 282 7.53 -34.68 14.54
C ALA A 282 6.19 -33.94 14.58
N ALA A 283 5.55 -33.87 15.75
CA ALA A 283 4.32 -33.11 15.97
C ALA A 283 4.49 -31.60 15.68
N TYR A 284 5.61 -31.01 16.09
CA TYR A 284 5.96 -29.63 15.75
C TYR A 284 6.21 -29.44 14.25
N GLY A 285 6.87 -30.41 13.59
CA GLY A 285 7.06 -30.40 12.13
C GLY A 285 5.74 -30.34 11.36
N VAL A 286 4.75 -31.15 11.76
CA VAL A 286 3.41 -31.10 11.17
C VAL A 286 2.72 -29.77 11.44
N THR A 287 2.78 -29.30 12.70
CA THR A 287 2.15 -28.04 13.13
C THR A 287 2.73 -26.83 12.39
N SER A 288 4.06 -26.76 12.25
CA SER A 288 4.76 -25.67 11.56
C SER A 288 4.49 -25.66 10.05
N LYS A 289 4.35 -26.82 9.40
CA LYS A 289 3.91 -26.93 8.00
C LYS A 289 2.50 -26.34 7.83
N CYS A 290 1.54 -26.71 8.68
CA CYS A 290 0.21 -26.12 8.68
C CYS A 290 0.26 -24.60 8.91
N GLY A 291 1.11 -24.18 9.83
CA GLY A 291 1.30 -22.77 10.16
C GLY A 291 1.90 -21.93 9.03
N THR A 292 2.72 -22.56 8.19
CA THR A 292 3.32 -21.92 7.02
C THR A 292 2.24 -21.46 6.04
N ILE A 293 1.16 -22.22 5.89
CA ILE A 293 -0.02 -21.83 5.08
C ILE A 293 -0.63 -20.54 5.60
N ALA A 294 -0.90 -20.48 6.91
CA ALA A 294 -1.46 -19.30 7.53
C ALA A 294 -0.54 -18.07 7.38
N LEU A 295 0.77 -18.26 7.59
CA LEU A 295 1.77 -17.22 7.45
C LEU A 295 1.80 -16.64 6.02
N HIS A 296 1.80 -17.48 4.98
CA HIS A 296 1.89 -17.06 3.59
C HIS A 296 0.63 -16.35 3.09
N ILE A 297 -0.56 -16.75 3.56
CA ILE A 297 -1.79 -16.01 3.29
C ILE A 297 -1.69 -14.60 3.90
N SER A 298 -1.22 -14.49 5.14
CA SER A 298 -1.06 -13.21 5.81
C SER A 298 0.00 -12.32 5.15
N ILE A 299 1.13 -12.90 4.74
CA ILE A 299 2.15 -12.22 3.92
C ILE A 299 1.54 -11.78 2.58
N GLY A 300 0.75 -12.63 1.93
CA GLY A 300 0.14 -12.35 0.64
C GLY A 300 -0.80 -11.14 0.67
N ILE A 301 -1.60 -11.00 1.72
CA ILE A 301 -2.46 -9.83 1.91
C ILE A 301 -1.60 -8.60 2.23
N ALA A 302 -0.70 -8.69 3.22
CA ALA A 302 0.07 -7.56 3.72
C ALA A 302 1.03 -6.99 2.67
N GLN A 303 1.75 -7.84 1.94
CA GLN A 303 2.62 -7.44 0.83
C GLN A 303 1.84 -7.05 -0.43
N GLY A 304 0.63 -7.61 -0.62
CA GLY A 304 -0.24 -7.25 -1.73
C GLY A 304 -0.64 -5.77 -1.68
N VAL A 305 -1.05 -5.28 -0.50
CA VAL A 305 -1.46 -3.88 -0.31
C VAL A 305 -0.31 -2.90 -0.06
N MET A 306 0.90 -3.40 0.18
CA MET A 306 2.10 -2.61 0.46
C MET A 306 2.36 -1.49 -0.58
N PRO A 307 2.28 -1.73 -1.91
CA PRO A 307 2.48 -0.66 -2.90
C PRO A 307 1.41 0.43 -2.83
N LEU A 308 0.16 0.06 -2.52
CA LEU A 308 -0.94 1.01 -2.39
C LEU A 308 -0.76 1.92 -1.17
N ILE A 309 -0.31 1.34 -0.04
CA ILE A 309 0.05 2.11 1.15
C ILE A 309 1.24 3.04 0.86
N GLY A 310 2.29 2.52 0.22
CA GLY A 310 3.48 3.31 -0.13
C GLY A 310 3.15 4.47 -1.05
N TYR A 311 2.36 4.23 -2.10
CA TYR A 311 1.91 5.27 -3.02
C TYR A 311 1.04 6.32 -2.32
N SER A 312 -0.02 5.92 -1.62
CA SER A 312 -0.91 6.86 -0.95
C SER A 312 -0.18 7.67 0.12
N TYR A 313 0.79 7.07 0.82
CA TYR A 313 1.64 7.78 1.76
C TYR A 313 2.55 8.81 1.05
N GLY A 314 3.19 8.42 -0.06
CA GLY A 314 3.99 9.32 -0.89
C GLY A 314 3.19 10.49 -1.46
N ALA A 315 1.93 10.25 -1.82
CA ALA A 315 0.98 11.23 -2.31
C ALA A 315 0.30 12.07 -1.21
N LYS A 316 0.70 11.89 0.06
CA LYS A 316 0.08 12.52 1.25
C LYS A 316 -1.42 12.24 1.43
N ASP A 317 -1.97 11.22 0.77
CA ASP A 317 -3.35 10.78 0.93
C ASP A 317 -3.51 9.87 2.16
N HIS A 318 -3.42 10.49 3.34
CA HIS A 318 -3.51 9.79 4.61
C HIS A 318 -4.88 9.16 4.85
N LYS A 319 -5.96 9.72 4.29
CA LYS A 319 -7.32 9.16 4.37
C LYS A 319 -7.35 7.80 3.68
N ARG A 320 -6.80 7.70 2.47
CA ARG A 320 -6.72 6.44 1.73
C ARG A 320 -5.80 5.43 2.40
N VAL A 321 -4.64 5.85 2.94
CA VAL A 321 -3.79 4.96 3.75
C VAL A 321 -4.58 4.31 4.89
N HIS A 322 -5.34 5.10 5.67
CA HIS A 322 -6.14 4.58 6.77
C HIS A 322 -7.24 3.62 6.30
N ALA A 323 -7.91 3.92 5.20
CA ALA A 323 -8.95 3.06 4.64
C ALA A 323 -8.38 1.71 4.17
N VAL A 324 -7.23 1.72 3.49
CA VAL A 324 -6.53 0.50 3.05
C VAL A 324 -6.10 -0.34 4.25
N CYS A 325 -5.49 0.29 5.26
CA CYS A 325 -5.06 -0.40 6.47
C CYS A 325 -6.25 -1.01 7.21
N ARG A 326 -7.33 -0.25 7.43
CA ARG A 326 -8.53 -0.73 8.13
C ARG A 326 -9.14 -1.96 7.44
N LEU A 327 -9.32 -1.89 6.13
CA LEU A 327 -9.88 -3.01 5.38
C LEU A 327 -8.97 -4.24 5.46
N SER A 328 -7.66 -4.05 5.31
CA SER A 328 -6.69 -5.15 5.38
C SER A 328 -6.66 -5.82 6.75
N PHE A 329 -6.74 -5.04 7.84
CA PHE A 329 -6.87 -5.58 9.21
C PHE A 329 -8.14 -6.40 9.40
N ILE A 330 -9.28 -5.91 8.87
CA ILE A 330 -10.55 -6.65 8.95
C ILE A 330 -10.45 -7.99 8.20
N ILE A 331 -9.91 -7.98 6.98
CA ILE A 331 -9.72 -9.20 6.18
C ILE A 331 -8.83 -10.20 6.92
N LEU A 332 -7.69 -9.74 7.46
CA LEU A 332 -6.76 -10.60 8.20
C LEU A 332 -7.33 -11.13 9.50
N LEU A 333 -8.14 -10.33 10.22
CA LEU A 333 -8.82 -10.78 11.43
C LEU A 333 -9.86 -11.86 11.12
N ILE A 334 -10.71 -11.64 10.10
CA ILE A 334 -11.70 -12.63 9.66
C ILE A 334 -11.01 -13.93 9.25
N PHE A 335 -9.96 -13.84 8.42
CA PHE A 335 -9.16 -14.99 8.02
C PHE A 335 -8.59 -15.74 9.24
N SER A 336 -7.99 -15.01 10.19
CA SER A 336 -7.35 -15.62 11.36
C SER A 336 -8.36 -16.31 12.28
N VAL A 337 -9.55 -15.72 12.47
CA VAL A 337 -10.63 -16.31 13.28
C VAL A 337 -11.19 -17.56 12.62
N ILE A 338 -11.40 -17.54 11.29
CA ILE A 338 -11.85 -18.73 10.54
C ILE A 338 -10.79 -19.84 10.64
N PHE A 339 -9.51 -19.52 10.42
CA PHE A 339 -8.42 -20.49 10.53
C PHE A 339 -8.35 -21.09 11.93
N LEU A 340 -8.40 -20.24 12.98
CA LEU A 340 -8.43 -20.66 14.37
C LEU A 340 -9.60 -21.62 14.63
N ALA A 341 -10.82 -21.26 14.21
CA ALA A 341 -12.00 -22.08 14.41
C ALA A 341 -11.84 -23.48 13.77
N ILE A 342 -11.40 -23.53 12.51
CA ILE A 342 -11.16 -24.79 11.79
C ILE A 342 -10.18 -25.67 12.58
N VAL A 343 -9.05 -25.11 13.02
CA VAL A 343 -8.02 -25.87 13.74
C VAL A 343 -8.49 -26.30 15.14
N GLN A 344 -9.33 -25.52 15.82
CA GLN A 344 -9.86 -25.92 17.12
C GLN A 344 -10.84 -27.10 17.03
N PHE A 345 -11.71 -27.11 16.01
CA PHE A 345 -12.74 -28.14 15.85
C PHE A 345 -12.21 -29.46 15.29
N ILE A 346 -11.28 -29.43 14.32
CA ILE A 346 -10.82 -30.64 13.63
C ILE A 346 -9.29 -30.81 13.58
N PRO A 347 -8.55 -30.62 14.70
CA PRO A 347 -7.09 -30.70 14.67
C PRO A 347 -6.58 -32.10 14.33
N GLY A 348 -7.22 -33.15 14.86
CA GLY A 348 -6.82 -34.53 14.60
C GLY A 348 -6.97 -34.91 13.14
N THR A 349 -8.02 -34.44 12.47
CA THR A 349 -8.21 -34.66 11.02
C THR A 349 -7.10 -34.01 10.22
N ILE A 350 -6.71 -32.78 10.58
CA ILE A 350 -5.63 -32.06 9.90
C ILE A 350 -4.28 -32.77 10.12
N VAL A 351 -3.93 -33.15 11.35
CA VAL A 351 -2.66 -33.84 11.64
C VAL A 351 -2.58 -35.20 10.94
N ARG A 352 -3.71 -35.94 10.87
CA ARG A 352 -3.82 -37.21 10.14
C ARG A 352 -3.54 -37.09 8.64
N MET A 353 -3.69 -35.91 8.04
CA MET A 353 -3.33 -35.70 6.63
C MET A 353 -1.81 -35.76 6.41
N PHE A 354 -1.01 -35.55 7.46
CA PHE A 354 0.46 -35.49 7.35
C PHE A 354 1.16 -36.72 7.90
N THR A 355 0.58 -37.42 8.88
CA THR A 355 1.18 -38.61 9.48
C THR A 355 0.13 -39.64 9.88
N PRO A 356 0.38 -40.94 9.63
CA PRO A 356 -0.46 -42.01 10.14
C PRO A 356 -0.15 -42.41 11.59
N ASP A 357 0.95 -41.93 12.18
CA ASP A 357 1.39 -42.32 13.53
C ASP A 357 0.44 -41.79 14.62
N ALA A 358 -0.20 -42.69 15.37
CA ALA A 358 -1.21 -42.36 16.36
C ALA A 358 -0.66 -41.49 17.51
N ALA A 359 0.55 -41.75 17.97
CA ALA A 359 1.18 -40.97 19.04
C ALA A 359 1.47 -39.53 18.60
N THR A 360 2.00 -39.35 17.39
CA THR A 360 2.22 -38.02 16.78
C THR A 360 0.89 -37.31 16.52
N ILE A 361 -0.18 -38.02 16.16
CA ILE A 361 -1.51 -37.43 15.96
C ILE A 361 -2.06 -36.86 17.27
N GLU A 362 -1.98 -37.59 18.38
CA GLU A 362 -2.49 -37.14 19.68
C GLU A 362 -1.77 -35.88 20.17
N VAL A 363 -0.43 -35.96 20.20
CA VAL A 363 0.44 -34.85 20.61
C VAL A 363 0.29 -33.67 19.65
N GLY A 364 0.35 -33.92 18.35
CA GLY A 364 0.22 -32.91 17.30
C GLY A 364 -1.14 -32.20 17.33
N SER A 365 -2.22 -32.91 17.67
CA SER A 365 -3.54 -32.29 17.81
C SER A 365 -3.58 -31.28 18.95
N THR A 366 -2.97 -31.63 20.08
CA THR A 366 -2.87 -30.75 21.25
C THR A 366 -1.97 -29.55 20.95
N PHE A 367 -0.79 -29.81 20.38
CA PHE A 367 0.15 -28.77 19.97
C PHE A 367 -0.52 -27.79 19.03
N MET A 368 -1.15 -28.28 17.96
CA MET A 368 -1.75 -27.45 16.93
C MET A 368 -2.91 -26.58 17.45
N ARG A 369 -3.70 -27.09 18.42
CA ARG A 369 -4.70 -26.27 19.13
C ARG A 369 -4.05 -25.09 19.85
N CYS A 370 -3.00 -25.33 20.64
CA CYS A 370 -2.27 -24.25 21.34
C CYS A 370 -1.64 -23.27 20.34
N TRP A 371 -0.96 -23.81 19.32
CA TRP A 371 -0.23 -23.03 18.32
C TRP A 371 -1.16 -22.14 17.50
N SER A 372 -2.35 -22.60 17.11
CA SER A 372 -3.28 -21.88 16.22
C SER A 372 -3.70 -20.49 16.72
N TRP A 373 -3.65 -20.24 18.03
CA TRP A 373 -3.90 -18.92 18.60
C TRP A 373 -2.91 -17.86 18.13
N CYS A 374 -1.70 -18.25 17.70
CA CYS A 374 -0.71 -17.33 17.17
C CYS A 374 -1.17 -16.65 15.87
N VAL A 375 -2.08 -17.27 15.10
CA VAL A 375 -2.44 -16.81 13.76
C VAL A 375 -3.05 -15.41 13.78
N ILE A 376 -3.81 -15.08 14.82
CA ILE A 376 -4.37 -13.73 15.00
C ILE A 376 -3.24 -12.72 15.19
N GLY A 377 -2.37 -12.93 16.19
CA GLY A 377 -1.25 -12.03 16.48
C GLY A 377 -0.29 -11.91 15.30
N MET A 378 0.07 -13.04 14.68
CA MET A 378 0.97 -13.15 13.53
C MET A 378 0.45 -12.35 12.34
N SER A 379 -0.83 -12.52 11.99
CA SER A 379 -1.43 -11.88 10.81
C SER A 379 -1.50 -10.37 10.97
N LEU A 380 -1.95 -9.91 12.15
CA LEU A 380 -2.02 -8.48 12.45
C LEU A 380 -0.62 -7.85 12.56
N PHE A 381 0.33 -8.54 13.20
CA PHE A 381 1.73 -8.11 13.26
C PHE A 381 2.33 -7.93 11.86
N ASN A 382 2.12 -8.90 10.96
CA ASN A 382 2.65 -8.83 9.60
C ASN A 382 2.10 -7.61 8.83
N MET A 383 0.83 -7.26 9.07
CA MET A 383 0.24 -6.04 8.51
C MET A 383 0.89 -4.77 9.07
N TYR A 384 1.06 -4.67 10.39
CA TYR A 384 1.77 -3.53 11.00
C TYR A 384 3.18 -3.39 10.45
N ASN A 385 3.93 -4.49 10.37
CA ASN A 385 5.29 -4.49 9.86
C ASN A 385 5.33 -4.04 8.39
N SER A 386 4.40 -4.52 7.57
CA SER A 386 4.28 -4.14 6.15
C SER A 386 3.91 -2.66 5.98
N ILE A 387 3.11 -2.08 6.87
CA ILE A 387 2.83 -0.64 6.90
C ILE A 387 4.12 0.14 7.15
N PHE A 388 4.89 -0.20 8.18
CA PHE A 388 6.16 0.47 8.49
C PHE A 388 7.16 0.38 7.34
N GLN A 389 7.24 -0.79 6.70
CA GLN A 389 8.06 -0.97 5.50
C GLN A 389 7.56 -0.12 4.34
N ALA A 390 6.25 -0.07 4.06
CA ALA A 390 5.68 0.72 2.97
C ALA A 390 5.95 2.23 3.12
N VAL A 391 5.83 2.77 4.34
CA VAL A 391 6.07 4.19 4.62
C VAL A 391 7.56 4.53 4.79
N GLY A 392 8.44 3.53 4.87
CA GLY A 392 9.90 3.71 4.98
C GLY A 392 10.42 3.84 6.41
N LYS A 393 9.60 3.53 7.43
CA LYS A 393 10.01 3.50 8.85
C LYS A 393 10.71 2.19 9.19
N TRP A 394 11.87 1.99 8.59
CA TRP A 394 12.64 0.76 8.67
C TRP A 394 13.13 0.45 10.09
N GLU A 395 13.48 1.45 10.91
CA GLU A 395 13.91 1.24 12.30
C GLU A 395 12.82 0.57 13.14
N THR A 396 11.57 1.02 12.95
CA THR A 396 10.41 0.43 13.63
C THR A 396 10.16 -1.00 13.14
N SER A 397 10.31 -1.24 11.84
CA SER A 397 10.21 -2.58 11.26
C SER A 397 11.32 -3.51 11.78
N LEU A 398 12.56 -3.01 11.90
CA LEU A 398 13.70 -3.75 12.43
C LEU A 398 13.49 -4.11 13.89
N LEU A 399 13.09 -3.14 14.71
CA LEU A 399 12.78 -3.34 16.11
C LEU A 399 11.72 -4.44 16.28
N LEU A 400 10.64 -4.38 15.50
CA LEU A 400 9.58 -5.39 15.55
C LEU A 400 10.08 -6.78 15.14
N ALA A 401 10.89 -6.89 14.09
CA ALA A 401 11.44 -8.16 13.64
C ALA A 401 12.35 -8.81 14.70
N VAL A 402 13.29 -8.03 15.25
CA VAL A 402 14.24 -8.50 16.26
C VAL A 402 13.54 -8.82 17.58
N LEU A 403 12.61 -7.97 18.02
CA LEU A 403 11.86 -8.23 19.25
C LEU A 403 11.03 -9.50 19.13
N ARG A 404 10.30 -9.70 18.02
CA ARG A 404 9.40 -10.84 17.86
C ARG A 404 10.15 -12.17 17.89
N LEU A 405 11.11 -12.37 17.00
CA LEU A 405 11.75 -13.67 16.80
C LEU A 405 13.13 -13.79 17.46
N GLY A 406 13.88 -12.70 17.58
CA GLY A 406 15.20 -12.71 18.19
C GLY A 406 15.14 -12.74 19.72
N VAL A 407 14.29 -11.89 20.31
CA VAL A 407 14.24 -11.69 21.77
C VAL A 407 13.06 -12.42 22.42
N ILE A 408 11.82 -12.01 22.11
CA ILE A 408 10.61 -12.50 22.79
C ILE A 408 10.47 -14.02 22.58
N PHE A 409 10.54 -14.50 21.34
CA PHE A 409 10.42 -15.93 21.05
C PHE A 409 11.46 -16.77 21.79
N THR A 410 12.74 -16.39 21.68
CA THR A 410 13.86 -17.10 22.28
C THR A 410 13.76 -17.12 23.81
N VAL A 411 13.54 -15.96 24.44
CA VAL A 411 13.40 -15.86 25.89
C VAL A 411 12.19 -16.65 26.39
N LEU A 412 11.05 -16.56 25.71
CA LEU A 412 9.86 -17.34 26.07
C LEU A 412 10.06 -18.83 25.86
N SER A 413 10.81 -19.27 24.86
CA SER A 413 11.13 -20.68 24.64
C SER A 413 11.84 -21.27 25.85
N PHE A 414 12.94 -20.67 26.30
CA PHE A 414 13.66 -21.16 27.47
C PHE A 414 12.88 -20.99 28.78
N THR A 415 12.16 -19.88 28.94
CA THR A 415 11.43 -19.59 30.18
C THR A 415 10.21 -20.50 30.35
N LEU A 416 9.40 -20.68 29.30
CA LEU A 416 8.22 -21.53 29.37
C LEU A 416 8.59 -23.01 29.40
N ASP A 417 9.71 -23.39 28.79
CA ASP A 417 10.28 -24.74 28.95
C ASP A 417 10.63 -25.02 30.42
N ALA A 418 11.34 -24.10 31.07
CA ALA A 418 11.74 -24.25 32.46
C ALA A 418 10.55 -24.27 33.44
N LEU A 419 9.50 -23.48 33.18
CA LEU A 419 8.36 -23.34 34.08
C LEU A 419 7.25 -24.37 33.84
N PHE A 420 6.98 -24.73 32.58
CA PHE A 420 5.82 -25.52 32.18
C PHE A 420 6.17 -26.71 31.27
N GLY A 421 7.46 -26.95 31.01
CA GLY A 421 7.94 -28.02 30.14
C GLY A 421 7.37 -27.94 28.73
N VAL A 422 7.05 -29.11 28.18
CA VAL A 422 6.49 -29.26 26.81
C VAL A 422 5.21 -28.45 26.61
N THR A 423 4.32 -28.39 27.61
CA THR A 423 3.08 -27.60 27.51
C THR A 423 3.41 -26.12 27.33
N GLY A 424 4.43 -25.62 28.02
CA GLY A 424 4.94 -24.27 27.81
C GLY A 424 5.41 -24.03 26.38
N LEU A 425 6.21 -24.96 25.84
CA LEU A 425 6.72 -24.91 24.46
C LEU A 425 5.60 -24.87 23.41
N MET A 426 4.48 -25.55 23.64
CA MET A 426 3.31 -25.51 22.74
C MET A 426 2.66 -24.12 22.64
N TRP A 427 2.79 -23.29 23.68
CA TRP A 427 2.20 -21.93 23.74
C TRP A 427 3.16 -20.81 23.33
N VAL A 428 4.47 -21.09 23.21
CA VAL A 428 5.51 -20.08 22.93
C VAL A 428 5.14 -19.19 21.74
N GLN A 429 4.75 -19.78 20.61
CA GLN A 429 4.42 -19.01 19.40
C GLN A 429 3.21 -18.10 19.62
N ALA A 430 2.15 -18.62 20.25
CA ALA A 430 0.92 -17.87 20.49
C ALA A 430 1.16 -16.66 21.40
N ILE A 431 1.94 -16.84 22.47
CA ILE A 431 2.28 -15.76 23.40
C ILE A 431 3.20 -14.75 22.70
N THR A 432 4.23 -15.22 21.98
CA THR A 432 5.16 -14.38 21.24
C THR A 432 4.44 -13.46 20.25
N ASP A 433 3.56 -14.02 19.42
CA ASP A 433 2.86 -13.27 18.38
C ASP A 433 1.82 -12.32 18.95
N THR A 434 1.18 -12.70 20.06
CA THR A 434 0.25 -11.83 20.78
C THR A 434 0.98 -10.62 21.37
N VAL A 435 2.05 -10.84 22.13
CA VAL A 435 2.86 -9.76 22.73
C VAL A 435 3.46 -8.86 21.65
N SER A 436 4.02 -9.45 20.59
CA SER A 436 4.60 -8.69 19.48
C SER A 436 3.55 -7.87 18.74
N CYS A 437 2.34 -8.39 18.56
CA CYS A 437 1.23 -7.65 17.98
C CYS A 437 0.83 -6.46 18.87
N LEU A 438 0.74 -6.63 20.20
CA LEU A 438 0.42 -5.53 21.12
C LEU A 438 1.48 -4.41 21.06
N ILE A 439 2.77 -4.78 20.98
CA ILE A 439 3.86 -3.82 20.79
C ILE A 439 3.72 -3.09 19.45
N ALA A 440 3.42 -3.82 18.37
CA ALA A 440 3.20 -3.25 17.05
C ALA A 440 2.02 -2.26 17.02
N VAL A 441 0.91 -2.59 17.69
CA VAL A 441 -0.25 -1.69 17.88
C VAL A 441 0.17 -0.41 18.60
N ALA A 442 0.95 -0.52 19.68
CA ALA A 442 1.41 0.64 20.45
C ALA A 442 2.31 1.57 19.60
N LEU A 443 3.26 1.00 18.85
CA LEU A 443 4.13 1.75 17.93
C LEU A 443 3.34 2.39 16.79
N TYR A 444 2.36 1.69 16.23
CA TYR A 444 1.50 2.22 15.17
C TYR A 444 0.63 3.37 15.66
N ASN A 445 0.07 3.28 16.87
CA ASN A 445 -0.71 4.37 17.47
C ASN A 445 0.14 5.62 17.71
N ARG A 446 1.40 5.46 18.15
CA ARG A 446 2.36 6.57 18.26
C ARG A 446 2.67 7.18 16.89
N PHE A 447 2.91 6.33 15.89
CA PHE A 447 3.14 6.78 14.51
C PHE A 447 1.94 7.56 13.96
N LYS A 448 0.73 7.05 14.12
CA LYS A 448 -0.51 7.71 13.69
C LYS A 448 -0.69 9.08 14.35
N LYS A 449 -0.43 9.20 15.66
CA LYS A 449 -0.48 10.48 16.37
C LYS A 449 0.54 11.48 15.83
N ALA A 450 1.77 11.04 15.56
CA ALA A 450 2.80 11.90 14.97
C ALA A 450 2.39 12.42 13.57
N MET A 451 1.85 11.54 12.72
CA MET A 451 1.33 11.91 11.39
C MET A 451 0.19 12.94 11.49
N LEU A 452 -0.75 12.75 12.43
CA LEU A 452 -1.84 13.71 12.64
C LEU A 452 -1.35 15.05 13.18
N LYS A 453 -0.25 15.06 13.94
CA LYS A 453 0.40 16.29 14.40
C LYS A 453 1.04 17.02 13.23
N GLU A 454 1.78 16.32 12.36
CA GLU A 454 2.36 16.88 11.13
C GLU A 454 1.31 17.54 10.23
N ILE A 455 0.13 16.94 10.05
CA ILE A 455 -0.98 17.57 9.30
C ILE A 455 -1.47 18.87 9.95
N ARG A 456 -1.41 18.95 11.29
CA ARG A 456 -1.80 20.15 12.05
C ARG A 456 -0.67 21.18 12.13
N THR A 457 0.57 20.79 11.84
CA THR A 457 1.78 21.64 11.94
C THR A 457 2.48 21.85 10.60
N GLU A 458 1.96 21.32 9.48
CA GLU A 458 2.31 21.89 8.17
C GLU A 458 2.01 23.38 8.32
N PRO A 459 3.02 24.26 8.08
CA PRO A 459 2.73 25.67 8.03
C PRO A 459 1.64 25.79 6.97
N GLU A 460 0.49 26.30 7.37
CA GLU A 460 -0.32 27.11 6.48
C GLU A 460 0.67 27.91 5.64
N ALA A 461 0.60 27.72 4.31
CA ALA A 461 1.58 28.27 3.38
C ALA A 461 1.94 29.68 3.84
N ALA A 462 3.24 29.95 4.04
CA ALA A 462 3.73 31.16 4.71
C ALA A 462 2.81 32.33 4.37
N PRO A 463 2.18 33.01 5.37
CA PRO A 463 1.13 33.98 5.11
C PRO A 463 1.65 34.91 4.03
N ILE A 464 0.97 34.87 2.88
CA ILE A 464 1.26 35.78 1.78
C ILE A 464 1.16 37.16 2.43
N PRO A 465 2.21 38.00 2.36
CA PRO A 465 2.21 39.28 3.04
C PRO A 465 0.90 40.00 2.71
N ALA A 466 0.13 40.33 3.76
CA ALA A 466 -1.18 40.93 3.63
C ALA A 466 -1.11 42.07 2.62
N THR A 467 -1.82 41.90 1.50
CA THR A 467 -1.89 42.88 0.44
C THR A 467 -2.56 44.14 1.00
N HIS A 468 -2.14 45.33 0.58
CA HIS A 468 -2.89 46.58 0.87
C HIS A 468 -4.30 46.58 0.25
N ASN A 469 -4.58 45.66 -0.67
CA ASN A 469 -5.86 45.54 -1.33
C ASN A 469 -6.84 44.77 -0.45
N ARG A 470 -8.03 45.34 -0.29
CA ARG A 470 -9.16 44.73 0.42
C ARG A 470 -10.13 44.15 -0.60
N VAL A 471 -10.53 42.90 -0.43
CA VAL A 471 -11.36 42.15 -1.39
C VAL A 471 -12.73 41.84 -0.77
N ILE A 472 -13.79 41.91 -1.56
CA ILE A 472 -15.12 41.46 -1.14
C ILE A 472 -15.41 40.14 -1.84
N THR A 473 -15.70 39.09 -1.07
CA THR A 473 -16.11 37.80 -1.65
C THR A 473 -17.59 37.56 -1.41
N ILE A 474 -18.33 37.17 -2.45
CA ILE A 474 -19.77 36.94 -2.38
C ILE A 474 -20.10 35.50 -2.77
N SER A 475 -20.37 34.68 -1.76
CA SER A 475 -20.98 33.35 -1.90
C SER A 475 -22.51 33.49 -1.89
N ARG A 476 -23.23 32.66 -2.66
CA ARG A 476 -24.65 32.91 -2.94
C ARG A 476 -25.46 31.69 -3.36
N GLU A 477 -26.69 31.63 -2.86
CA GLU A 477 -27.70 30.74 -3.39
C GLU A 477 -28.14 31.16 -4.81
N PHE A 478 -28.55 30.20 -5.64
CA PHE A 478 -29.01 30.50 -6.99
C PHE A 478 -30.32 31.30 -6.95
N GLY A 479 -30.43 32.44 -7.63
CA GLY A 479 -31.65 33.27 -7.56
C GLY A 479 -31.72 34.20 -6.34
N SER A 480 -30.75 34.17 -5.41
CA SER A 480 -30.69 35.14 -4.29
C SER A 480 -30.25 36.55 -4.71
N GLY A 481 -29.96 36.80 -5.99
CA GLY A 481 -29.55 38.13 -6.44
C GLY A 481 -28.11 38.50 -6.06
N GLY A 482 -27.34 37.61 -5.41
CA GLY A 482 -25.95 37.89 -5.02
C GLY A 482 -25.02 38.30 -6.16
N ARG A 483 -25.31 37.88 -7.41
CA ARG A 483 -24.57 38.34 -8.60
C ARG A 483 -24.82 39.81 -8.91
N THR A 484 -26.06 40.26 -8.79
CA THR A 484 -26.47 41.66 -9.00
C THR A 484 -25.88 42.53 -7.90
N ILE A 485 -26.03 42.10 -6.65
CA ILE A 485 -25.45 42.79 -5.47
C ILE A 485 -23.94 42.97 -5.66
N GLY A 486 -23.21 41.93 -6.08
CA GLY A 486 -21.76 42.06 -6.30
C GLY A 486 -21.37 43.11 -7.35
N LYS A 487 -22.11 43.19 -8.46
CA LYS A 487 -21.87 44.20 -9.50
C LYS A 487 -22.18 45.61 -9.02
N GLU A 488 -23.27 45.78 -8.28
CA GLU A 488 -23.70 47.08 -7.76
C GLU A 488 -22.78 47.57 -6.63
N VAL A 489 -22.34 46.68 -5.74
CA VAL A 489 -21.31 47.00 -4.72
C VAL A 489 -20.02 47.46 -5.39
N ALA A 490 -19.55 46.73 -6.39
CA ALA A 490 -18.34 47.08 -7.13
C ALA A 490 -18.46 48.46 -7.80
N ALA A 491 -19.58 48.70 -8.49
CA ALA A 491 -19.87 50.00 -9.12
C ALA A 491 -19.93 51.14 -8.10
N LYS A 492 -20.56 50.91 -6.95
CA LYS A 492 -20.69 51.90 -5.87
C LYS A 492 -19.35 52.24 -5.23
N LEU A 493 -18.45 51.27 -5.10
CA LEU A 493 -17.13 51.44 -4.50
C LEU A 493 -16.05 51.86 -5.51
N GLY A 494 -16.35 51.86 -6.81
CA GLY A 494 -15.38 52.19 -7.86
C GLY A 494 -14.28 51.14 -8.03
N ILE A 495 -14.55 49.87 -7.71
CA ILE A 495 -13.61 48.74 -7.83
C ILE A 495 -14.12 47.71 -8.85
N PRO A 496 -13.25 46.90 -9.48
CA PRO A 496 -13.67 45.89 -10.45
C PRO A 496 -14.47 44.74 -9.82
N CYS A 497 -15.43 44.20 -10.58
CA CYS A 497 -16.20 43.01 -10.23
C CYS A 497 -15.80 41.83 -11.11
N TYR A 498 -15.33 40.75 -10.49
CA TYR A 498 -14.95 39.52 -11.15
C TYR A 498 -16.01 38.44 -10.90
N ASP A 499 -16.74 38.09 -11.96
CA ASP A 499 -17.75 37.02 -11.96
C ASP A 499 -17.60 36.11 -13.17
N SER A 500 -18.17 36.45 -14.33
CA SER A 500 -18.01 35.62 -15.54
C SER A 500 -16.64 35.79 -16.18
N ASP A 501 -16.01 36.95 -16.00
CA ASP A 501 -14.71 37.29 -16.59
C ASP A 501 -13.55 36.46 -16.00
N LEU A 502 -13.75 35.87 -14.82
CA LEU A 502 -12.84 34.87 -14.24
C LEU A 502 -12.73 33.62 -15.12
N ILE A 503 -13.78 33.26 -15.87
CA ILE A 503 -13.77 32.07 -16.73
C ILE A 503 -12.65 32.17 -17.75
N GLU A 504 -12.48 33.35 -18.36
CA GLU A 504 -11.47 33.55 -19.39
C GLU A 504 -10.06 33.47 -18.84
N LYS A 505 -9.83 34.12 -17.69
CA LYS A 505 -8.53 34.08 -16.99
C LYS A 505 -8.18 32.66 -16.52
N ILE A 506 -9.17 31.92 -15.98
CA ILE A 506 -9.00 30.53 -15.56
C ILE A 506 -8.78 29.60 -16.76
N ALA A 507 -9.45 29.84 -17.90
CA ALA A 507 -9.24 29.08 -19.12
C ALA A 507 -7.82 29.26 -19.67
N ALA A 508 -7.33 30.50 -19.70
CA ALA A 508 -5.97 30.82 -20.11
C ALA A 508 -4.92 30.16 -19.20
N GLU A 509 -5.14 30.16 -17.88
CA GLU A 509 -4.20 29.59 -16.91
C GLU A 509 -4.25 28.04 -16.87
N SER A 510 -5.44 27.44 -16.96
CA SER A 510 -5.61 25.98 -16.87
C SER A 510 -5.38 25.24 -18.20
N GLY A 511 -5.44 25.95 -19.33
CA GLY A 511 -5.44 25.36 -20.68
C GLY A 511 -6.73 24.60 -21.03
N LEU A 512 -7.79 24.70 -20.22
CA LEU A 512 -9.08 24.04 -20.45
C LEU A 512 -10.02 24.90 -21.32
N ALA A 513 -10.92 24.23 -22.05
CA ALA A 513 -11.93 24.92 -22.86
C ALA A 513 -12.90 25.74 -21.98
N LYS A 514 -13.25 26.96 -22.43
CA LYS A 514 -14.15 27.88 -21.70
C LYS A 514 -15.47 27.21 -21.30
N GLU A 515 -16.08 26.48 -22.22
CA GLU A 515 -17.34 25.74 -22.01
C GLU A 515 -17.23 24.68 -20.90
N TYR A 516 -16.06 24.08 -20.72
CA TYR A 516 -15.82 23.12 -19.63
C TYR A 516 -15.77 23.83 -18.26
N ILE A 517 -15.16 25.01 -18.20
CA ILE A 517 -15.05 25.82 -16.97
C ILE A 517 -16.40 26.46 -16.63
N GLU A 518 -17.17 26.91 -17.61
CA GLU A 518 -18.55 27.39 -17.37
C GLU A 518 -19.45 26.32 -16.76
N LYS A 519 -19.30 25.08 -17.24
CA LYS A 519 -20.13 23.96 -16.80
C LYS A 519 -19.70 23.40 -15.44
N ASN A 520 -18.40 23.41 -15.11
CA ASN A 520 -17.86 22.73 -13.93
C ASN A 520 -17.17 23.66 -12.90
N GLY A 521 -16.92 24.93 -13.22
CA GLY A 521 -16.15 25.87 -12.37
C GLY A 521 -16.90 26.37 -11.14
N GLU A 522 -18.23 26.26 -11.13
CA GLU A 522 -19.06 26.51 -9.93
C GLU A 522 -19.84 25.27 -9.47
N TYR A 523 -19.70 24.14 -10.17
CA TYR A 523 -20.59 22.99 -10.02
C TYR A 523 -19.78 21.69 -10.04
N ALA A 524 -20.04 20.81 -9.08
CA ALA A 524 -19.50 19.45 -9.15
C ALA A 524 -20.05 18.74 -10.41
N SER A 525 -19.18 18.06 -11.16
CA SER A 525 -19.57 17.35 -12.39
C SER A 525 -20.55 16.19 -12.14
N SER A 526 -20.74 15.78 -10.88
CA SER A 526 -21.66 14.73 -10.46
C SER A 526 -22.05 14.83 -8.98
N ASP A 527 -23.24 14.33 -8.65
CA ASP A 527 -23.86 14.31 -7.30
C ASP A 527 -23.24 13.30 -6.32
N ARG A 528 -22.31 12.47 -6.80
CA ARG A 528 -21.66 11.42 -6.01
C ARG A 528 -20.17 11.68 -6.00
N LEU A 529 -19.58 11.76 -4.81
CA LEU A 529 -18.12 11.72 -4.58
C LEU A 529 -17.41 10.62 -5.41
N PHE A 530 -18.14 9.55 -5.73
CA PHE A 530 -17.71 8.44 -6.57
C PHE A 530 -17.53 8.78 -8.06
N ASP A 531 -18.35 9.68 -8.62
CA ASP A 531 -18.37 9.98 -10.05
C ASP A 531 -17.39 11.13 -10.41
N ASN A 532 -17.14 12.08 -9.49
CA ASN A 532 -16.02 13.02 -9.62
C ASN A 532 -14.66 12.30 -9.57
N ALA A 533 -14.57 11.17 -8.87
CA ALA A 533 -13.39 10.31 -8.92
C ALA A 533 -13.18 9.63 -10.28
N MET A 534 -14.21 9.62 -11.15
CA MET A 534 -14.22 9.02 -12.49
C MET A 534 -14.09 10.05 -13.62
N ALA A 535 -14.01 11.35 -13.31
CA ALA A 535 -13.78 12.39 -14.32
C ALA A 535 -12.40 12.20 -14.98
N GLY A 536 -12.40 12.09 -16.32
CA GLY A 536 -11.21 11.78 -17.12
C GLY A 536 -10.01 12.67 -16.76
N ARG A 537 -8.93 12.02 -16.35
CA ARG A 537 -7.66 12.69 -15.99
C ARG A 537 -6.76 12.77 -17.20
N GLU A 538 -6.18 13.94 -17.42
CA GLU A 538 -5.21 14.15 -18.49
C GLU A 538 -3.83 13.60 -18.11
N GLN A 539 -2.89 13.71 -19.06
CA GLN A 539 -1.59 13.05 -19.06
C GLN A 539 -0.65 13.35 -17.87
N ASP A 540 -0.94 14.36 -17.03
CA ASP A 540 -0.14 14.71 -15.85
C ASP A 540 -0.67 14.14 -14.52
N GLY A 541 -1.79 13.40 -14.55
CA GLY A 541 -2.37 12.76 -13.36
C GLY A 541 -3.29 13.66 -12.52
N GLN A 542 -3.40 14.95 -12.82
CA GLN A 542 -4.42 15.84 -12.28
C GLN A 542 -5.74 15.62 -13.03
N SER A 543 -6.87 15.57 -12.30
CA SER A 543 -8.16 15.64 -12.98
C SER A 543 -8.33 17.03 -13.61
N ALA A 544 -9.10 17.15 -14.69
CA ALA A 544 -9.43 18.47 -15.24
C ALA A 544 -10.08 19.38 -14.18
N ALA A 545 -10.76 18.80 -13.19
CA ALA A 545 -11.30 19.50 -12.04
C ALA A 545 -10.19 19.99 -11.06
N ASP A 546 -9.14 19.20 -10.81
CA ASP A 546 -8.00 19.61 -9.97
C ASP A 546 -7.15 20.70 -10.64
N LYS A 547 -6.92 20.58 -11.96
CA LYS A 547 -6.27 21.64 -12.76
C LYS A 547 -7.05 22.94 -12.69
N MET A 548 -8.36 22.84 -12.87
CA MET A 548 -9.26 23.98 -12.77
C MET A 548 -9.25 24.57 -11.36
N TRP A 549 -9.24 23.75 -10.31
CA TRP A 549 -9.12 24.20 -8.93
C TRP A 549 -7.81 24.95 -8.66
N LEU A 550 -6.67 24.41 -9.10
CA LEU A 550 -5.36 25.04 -8.95
C LEU A 550 -5.25 26.35 -9.73
N ALA A 551 -5.72 26.35 -10.99
CA ALA A 551 -5.75 27.56 -11.81
C ALA A 551 -6.69 28.62 -11.22
N GLN A 552 -7.87 28.21 -10.75
CA GLN A 552 -8.81 29.10 -10.07
C GLN A 552 -8.22 29.70 -8.80
N LYS A 553 -7.60 28.87 -7.96
CA LYS A 553 -6.91 29.34 -6.74
C LYS A 553 -5.86 30.39 -7.09
N LYS A 554 -5.02 30.10 -8.08
CA LYS A 554 -3.98 31.02 -8.53
C LYS A 554 -4.55 32.33 -9.08
N VAL A 555 -5.50 32.28 -10.01
CA VAL A 555 -6.11 33.49 -10.61
C VAL A 555 -6.77 34.36 -9.56
N ILE A 556 -7.51 33.77 -8.61
CA ILE A 556 -8.18 34.52 -7.54
C ILE A 556 -7.15 35.19 -6.61
N THR A 557 -6.08 34.46 -6.23
CA THR A 557 -5.00 35.03 -5.42
C THR A 557 -4.24 36.14 -6.16
N ASP A 558 -3.93 35.96 -7.43
CA ASP A 558 -3.22 36.96 -8.26
C ASP A 558 -4.06 38.23 -8.42
N LEU A 559 -5.38 38.11 -8.60
CA LEU A 559 -6.30 39.26 -8.67
C LEU A 559 -6.33 40.03 -7.36
N ALA A 560 -6.44 39.33 -6.22
CA ALA A 560 -6.41 39.96 -4.90
C ALA A 560 -5.08 40.71 -4.65
N GLN A 561 -3.96 40.21 -5.20
CA GLN A 561 -2.67 40.89 -5.11
C GLN A 561 -2.55 42.13 -6.01
N GLN A 562 -3.26 42.16 -7.14
CA GLN A 562 -3.17 43.26 -8.11
C GLN A 562 -3.99 44.48 -7.70
N GLU A 563 -5.23 44.28 -7.25
CA GLU A 563 -6.16 45.38 -6.95
C GLU A 563 -7.27 44.98 -5.98
N SER A 564 -7.82 45.97 -5.28
CA SER A 564 -9.08 45.80 -4.53
C SER A 564 -10.21 45.46 -5.50
N CYS A 565 -10.99 44.43 -5.22
CA CYS A 565 -12.03 43.97 -6.14
C CYS A 565 -13.17 43.22 -5.42
N VAL A 566 -14.27 43.01 -6.15
CA VAL A 566 -15.38 42.13 -5.73
C VAL A 566 -15.31 40.83 -6.51
N ILE A 567 -15.27 39.69 -5.82
CA ILE A 567 -15.24 38.35 -6.43
C ILE A 567 -16.52 37.60 -6.07
N VAL A 568 -17.26 37.14 -7.09
CA VAL A 568 -18.53 36.42 -6.89
C VAL A 568 -18.34 34.91 -7.13
N GLY A 569 -18.54 34.11 -6.08
CA GLY A 569 -18.53 32.64 -6.14
C GLY A 569 -17.14 31.98 -6.12
N ARG A 570 -17.04 30.79 -6.73
CA ARG A 570 -15.79 30.02 -6.93
C ARG A 570 -14.97 29.74 -5.66
N CYS A 571 -15.63 29.61 -4.51
CA CYS A 571 -14.96 29.40 -3.21
C CYS A 571 -13.92 30.49 -2.88
N ALA A 572 -14.09 31.71 -3.43
CA ALA A 572 -13.15 32.81 -3.22
C ALA A 572 -13.01 33.16 -1.73
N ASP A 573 -14.09 33.04 -0.97
CA ASP A 573 -14.14 33.20 0.49
C ASP A 573 -13.18 32.26 1.22
N TYR A 574 -13.05 31.00 0.77
CA TYR A 574 -12.13 30.04 1.35
C TYR A 574 -10.71 30.20 0.79
N ILE A 575 -10.58 30.47 -0.51
CA ILE A 575 -9.29 30.64 -1.18
C ILE A 575 -8.51 31.82 -0.59
N LEU A 576 -9.21 32.91 -0.27
CA LEU A 576 -8.60 34.16 0.17
C LEU A 576 -8.50 34.32 1.70
N ARG A 577 -9.13 33.42 2.47
CA ARG A 577 -9.26 33.49 3.94
C ARG A 577 -7.97 33.82 4.67
N ASP A 578 -6.86 33.21 4.26
CA ASP A 578 -5.57 33.29 4.96
C ASP A 578 -4.50 34.05 4.13
N VAL A 579 -4.91 34.71 3.04
CA VAL A 579 -3.97 35.30 2.07
C VAL A 579 -4.30 36.75 1.66
N ALA A 580 -5.49 37.26 1.95
CA ALA A 580 -5.87 38.65 1.69
C ALA A 580 -6.87 39.18 2.74
N ASP A 581 -6.89 40.49 2.96
CA ASP A 581 -7.94 41.14 3.76
C ASP A 581 -9.27 41.05 2.99
N CYS A 582 -10.19 40.22 3.49
CA CYS A 582 -11.40 39.83 2.77
C CYS A 582 -12.67 40.00 3.60
N LEU A 583 -13.57 40.87 3.14
CA LEU A 583 -14.96 40.88 3.61
C LEU A 583 -15.71 39.72 2.96
N THR A 584 -16.04 38.70 3.75
CA THR A 584 -16.72 37.47 3.26
C THR A 584 -18.23 37.56 3.46
N VAL A 585 -18.99 37.49 2.37
CA VAL A 585 -20.45 37.69 2.37
C VAL A 585 -21.16 36.47 1.80
N PHE A 586 -22.22 36.01 2.49
CA PHE A 586 -23.15 34.99 1.98
C PHE A 586 -24.54 35.59 1.74
N VAL A 587 -25.08 35.43 0.53
CA VAL A 587 -26.39 35.95 0.15
C VAL A 587 -27.40 34.84 -0.09
N HIS A 588 -28.47 34.83 0.70
CA HIS A 588 -29.59 33.89 0.62
C HIS A 588 -30.94 34.62 0.47
N ALA A 589 -32.02 33.87 0.24
CA ALA A 589 -33.41 34.33 0.23
C ALA A 589 -34.37 33.13 0.30
N SER A 590 -35.65 33.35 0.57
CA SER A 590 -36.63 32.25 0.56
C SER A 590 -36.82 31.67 -0.85
N ASP A 591 -37.21 30.39 -0.94
CA ASP A 591 -37.43 29.70 -2.20
C ASP A 591 -38.47 30.41 -3.08
N GLU A 592 -39.52 30.99 -2.48
CA GLU A 592 -40.57 31.72 -3.19
C GLU A 592 -39.99 32.95 -3.91
N GLN A 593 -39.22 33.76 -3.19
CA GLN A 593 -38.63 34.99 -3.73
C GLN A 593 -37.55 34.71 -4.75
N ARG A 594 -36.76 33.64 -4.53
CA ARG A 594 -35.76 33.18 -5.48
C ARG A 594 -36.42 32.65 -6.76
N ALA A 595 -37.52 31.90 -6.64
CA ALA A 595 -38.29 31.35 -7.75
C ALA A 595 -38.88 32.46 -8.61
N GLU A 596 -39.53 33.44 -8.00
CA GLU A 596 -40.07 34.62 -8.68
C GLU A 596 -38.96 35.36 -9.45
N ARG A 597 -37.83 35.63 -8.78
CA ARG A 597 -36.70 36.34 -9.39
C ARG A 597 -36.12 35.59 -10.59
N ILE A 598 -35.94 34.27 -10.53
CA ILE A 598 -35.39 33.52 -11.67
C ILE A 598 -36.37 33.43 -12.84
N VAL A 599 -37.68 33.46 -12.59
CA VAL A 599 -38.70 33.51 -13.64
C VAL A 599 -38.68 34.87 -14.32
N THR A 600 -38.61 35.97 -13.56
CA THR A 600 -38.52 37.33 -14.10
C THR A 600 -37.23 37.54 -14.91
N VAL A 601 -36.09 37.06 -14.43
CA VAL A 601 -34.78 37.31 -15.06
C VAL A 601 -34.47 36.36 -16.22
N TYR A 602 -34.82 35.07 -16.10
CA TYR A 602 -34.42 34.04 -17.07
C TYR A 602 -35.59 33.41 -17.83
N GLY A 603 -36.81 33.85 -17.56
CA GLY A 603 -38.03 33.29 -18.13
C GLY A 603 -38.43 31.93 -17.54
N GLN A 604 -39.63 31.51 -17.93
CA GLN A 604 -40.18 30.20 -17.60
C GLN A 604 -39.54 29.12 -18.48
N ARG A 605 -39.32 27.94 -17.91
CA ARG A 605 -38.74 26.76 -18.59
C ARG A 605 -39.56 25.51 -18.25
N GLU A 606 -39.29 24.40 -18.92
CA GLU A 606 -39.96 23.12 -18.65
C GLU A 606 -39.74 22.61 -17.22
N GLU A 607 -38.55 22.85 -16.65
CA GLU A 607 -38.25 22.54 -15.25
C GLU A 607 -38.89 23.55 -14.29
N SER A 608 -39.47 23.07 -13.18
CA SER A 608 -40.07 23.94 -12.18
C SER A 608 -39.02 24.90 -11.57
N PRO A 609 -39.40 26.16 -11.25
CA PRO A 609 -38.48 27.11 -10.61
C PRO A 609 -37.81 26.55 -9.36
N ALA A 610 -38.55 25.89 -8.47
CA ALA A 610 -38.02 25.28 -7.24
C ALA A 610 -36.97 24.20 -7.55
N GLN A 611 -37.23 23.32 -8.52
CA GLN A 611 -36.28 22.28 -8.92
C GLN A 611 -34.98 22.89 -9.47
N ARG A 612 -35.08 23.95 -10.28
CA ARG A 612 -33.90 24.69 -10.80
C ARG A 612 -33.05 25.31 -9.67
N LEU A 613 -33.70 25.83 -8.62
CA LEU A 613 -33.02 26.37 -7.44
C LEU A 613 -32.23 25.27 -6.72
N HIS A 614 -32.93 24.19 -6.37
CA HIS A 614 -32.37 23.10 -5.57
C HIS A 614 -31.24 22.36 -6.30
N ASP A 615 -31.39 22.08 -7.60
CA ASP A 615 -30.37 21.38 -8.37
C ASP A 615 -29.07 22.18 -8.49
N LYS A 616 -29.16 23.50 -8.66
CA LYS A 616 -27.98 24.37 -8.75
C LYS A 616 -27.29 24.55 -7.40
N ASP A 617 -28.06 24.75 -6.33
CA ASP A 617 -27.51 24.90 -4.99
C ASP A 617 -26.88 23.62 -4.48
N LYS A 618 -27.50 22.48 -4.76
CA LYS A 618 -26.94 21.17 -4.43
C LYS A 618 -25.58 20.97 -5.09
N LYS A 619 -25.44 21.31 -6.38
CA LYS A 619 -24.16 21.22 -7.10
C LYS A 619 -23.10 22.18 -6.56
N ARG A 620 -23.50 23.40 -6.17
CA ARG A 620 -22.61 24.38 -5.53
C ARG A 620 -22.14 23.92 -4.16
N ARG A 621 -23.06 23.40 -3.33
CA ARG A 621 -22.76 22.81 -2.03
C ARG A 621 -21.75 21.68 -2.15
N ALA A 622 -22.01 20.74 -3.06
CA ALA A 622 -21.11 19.60 -3.30
C ALA A 622 -19.73 20.04 -3.80
N TYR A 623 -19.65 21.06 -4.66
CA TYR A 623 -18.38 21.61 -5.12
C TYR A 623 -17.60 22.25 -3.98
N TYR A 624 -18.25 23.11 -3.19
CA TYR A 624 -17.65 23.82 -2.07
C TYR A 624 -17.12 22.82 -1.03
N GLU A 625 -17.96 21.91 -0.54
CA GLU A 625 -17.58 20.90 0.47
C GLU A 625 -16.43 19.99 0.00
N LEU A 626 -16.36 19.67 -1.30
CA LEU A 626 -15.29 18.84 -1.87
C LEU A 626 -13.92 19.51 -1.73
N TYR A 627 -13.83 20.82 -2.00
CA TYR A 627 -12.56 21.54 -2.06
C TYR A 627 -12.19 22.28 -0.78
N THR A 628 -13.16 22.73 0.00
CA THR A 628 -12.93 23.46 1.26
C THR A 628 -12.97 22.54 2.48
N GLY A 629 -13.69 21.42 2.39
CA GLY A 629 -13.98 20.56 3.53
C GLY A 629 -14.94 21.18 4.56
N THR A 630 -15.53 22.34 4.26
CA THR A 630 -16.46 23.08 5.14
C THR A 630 -17.88 23.09 4.57
N GLN A 631 -18.88 23.25 5.43
CA GLN A 631 -20.28 23.24 5.03
C GLN A 631 -20.67 24.56 4.34
N TRP A 632 -21.18 24.48 3.11
CA TRP A 632 -21.60 25.67 2.36
C TRP A 632 -22.86 26.30 2.98
N GLY A 633 -22.81 27.62 3.22
CA GLY A 633 -23.90 28.39 3.82
C GLY A 633 -23.91 28.38 5.36
N GLN A 634 -22.94 27.72 6.02
CA GLN A 634 -22.78 27.84 7.47
C GLN A 634 -22.29 29.26 7.82
N ALA A 635 -23.00 29.93 8.73
CA ALA A 635 -22.75 31.31 9.09
C ALA A 635 -21.31 31.57 9.57
N ASP A 636 -20.71 30.63 10.32
CA ASP A 636 -19.32 30.73 10.82
C ASP A 636 -18.25 30.86 9.71
N ASN A 637 -18.59 30.56 8.46
CA ASN A 637 -17.67 30.70 7.33
C ASN A 637 -17.63 32.12 6.74
N TYR A 638 -18.55 33.00 7.15
CA TYR A 638 -18.75 34.32 6.56
C TYR A 638 -18.85 35.40 7.64
N GLU A 639 -18.31 36.58 7.37
CA GLU A 639 -18.46 37.75 8.25
C GLU A 639 -19.87 38.34 8.19
N LEU A 640 -20.54 38.22 7.04
CA LEU A 640 -21.88 38.76 6.83
C LEU A 640 -22.77 37.79 6.06
N CYS A 641 -23.92 37.42 6.63
CA CYS A 641 -24.97 36.68 5.94
C CYS A 641 -26.19 37.58 5.72
N LEU A 642 -26.65 37.73 4.48
CA LEU A 642 -27.74 38.63 4.10
C LEU A 642 -28.91 37.87 3.44
N ASP A 643 -30.10 38.10 3.98
CA ASP A 643 -31.37 37.71 3.35
C ASP A 643 -31.82 38.81 2.38
N SER A 644 -31.40 38.67 1.12
CA SER A 644 -31.73 39.60 0.04
C SER A 644 -33.23 39.71 -0.27
N GLY A 645 -34.01 38.70 0.14
CA GLY A 645 -35.44 38.66 -0.08
C GLY A 645 -36.21 39.51 0.92
N ARG A 646 -35.75 39.56 2.18
CA ARG A 646 -36.31 40.42 3.22
C ARG A 646 -35.73 41.82 3.22
N ILE A 647 -34.43 41.95 2.98
CA ILE A 647 -33.69 43.21 3.10
C ILE A 647 -33.84 44.06 1.82
N GLY A 648 -33.95 43.41 0.65
CA GLY A 648 -33.91 44.07 -0.66
C GLY A 648 -32.47 44.27 -1.16
N LEU A 649 -32.31 44.27 -2.50
CA LEU A 649 -30.98 44.30 -3.14
C LEU A 649 -30.20 45.58 -2.80
N ASP A 650 -30.83 46.76 -2.94
CA ASP A 650 -30.19 48.06 -2.69
C ASP A 650 -29.64 48.18 -1.26
N ARG A 651 -30.41 47.71 -0.27
CA ARG A 651 -29.98 47.73 1.13
C ARG A 651 -28.84 46.74 1.39
N CYS A 652 -28.87 45.57 0.76
CA CYS A 652 -27.73 44.64 0.83
C CYS A 652 -26.46 45.28 0.25
N VAL A 653 -26.56 45.99 -0.88
CA VAL A 653 -25.45 46.74 -1.48
C VAL A 653 -24.91 47.80 -0.52
N ASP A 654 -25.80 48.58 0.09
CA ASP A 654 -25.44 49.62 1.05
C ASP A 654 -24.70 49.05 2.27
N MET A 655 -25.21 47.96 2.85
CA MET A 655 -24.60 47.31 4.02
C MET A 655 -23.20 46.78 3.71
N ILE A 656 -23.02 46.10 2.57
CA ILE A 656 -21.71 45.57 2.16
C ILE A 656 -20.73 46.73 1.91
N ALA A 657 -21.16 47.78 1.20
CA ALA A 657 -20.30 48.93 0.91
C ALA A 657 -19.89 49.70 2.18
N GLN A 658 -20.81 49.87 3.14
CA GLN A 658 -20.52 50.51 4.42
C GLN A 658 -19.52 49.69 5.24
N LEU A 659 -19.71 48.37 5.36
CA LEU A 659 -18.79 47.49 6.09
C LEU A 659 -17.39 47.44 5.46
N TYR A 660 -17.33 47.51 4.14
CA TYR A 660 -16.06 47.61 3.40
C TYR A 660 -15.35 48.95 3.62
N GLN A 661 -16.05 50.03 3.94
CA GLN A 661 -15.45 51.34 4.21
C GLN A 661 -15.15 51.58 5.70
N SER A 662 -15.80 50.87 6.60
CA SER A 662 -15.71 51.08 8.06
C SER A 662 -14.63 50.28 8.76
N ALA A 663 -13.90 49.44 8.04
CA ALA A 663 -12.78 48.65 8.54
C ALA A 663 -11.52 49.01 7.74
#